data_AF-A7GVS8-F1
#
_entry.id   AF-A7GVS8-F1
#
_cell.length_a   1.000
_cell.length_b   1.000
_cell.length_c   1.000
_cell.angle_alpha   90.00
_cell.angle_beta   90.00
_cell.angle_gamma   90.00
#
_symmetry.space_group_name_H-M   'P 1'
#
loop_
_entity.id
_entity.type
_entity.pdbx_description
1 polymer ?
#
loop_
_entity_poly.entity_id
_entity_poly.type
_entity_poly.pdbx_seq_one_letter_code
_entity_poly.pdbx_strand_id
1 'polypeptide(L)'
;MMRSLWSGVSGLQAHQIAMDVEGNNIANVNTYGYKYNRANFADILSQTPRVATAPQGELGGQNPMQIGLGTTINSTTRIFSQGTLTSTDKQTDLALQGNGFFIVSPDGGTTRYYTRNGDFVRDKAGNFVNNSGHIVQGWTRDEETGTIDSTGPIKNIVIKEGLTTPARATTEVKIKGNLDSGNTIGARSTPIYSLDSVAGGRDYNNNGIKDNGEDHLENDVNNNQFYTNSKNEQVLTERGVDLGVLYDELGNGLALRNNQGIWVSYANAKSTPFDIGDAPGGTTTGQINSPTGATLDIELNGTKITSAPNAMKNISDVAAAINAQYNKTGVQAEISNGNKLTLINRNNSGTIASTKNIHLTVNGNDGTGLRSTKIITAYQYTYTSSQTNAVHGYDDTIPRKVTTTEDLREAMQEDARNHVDYNGDGIIKNSTTAAAEVTLVKAANQTTDQAGAHHVFGTTNAAYKNAYDKAYTDTTGTASQKHAAGLAAINALIDINDGVKFTVNNAGQYQLENPSNGEFDKALYMTTTGLTTEATGSSNANAAVSENVRLTTIMKALDGALSPGQALRNSGKLMMSSHGSTAEIYDSLGSKHTVSIKWAKTGTTNDGGTEWSMIIQVPEPAKINYSGEGPDNVITGSLRFNANGSLASFHPATFTFTANNGSQAGQNVSLNFGLGTDFNGLTSFDKDSSTESISQDGYTGGTLRDIKIDETGTIIGAFTNGKSFGLAQVALATFTNNEGLQSEGGNVFSQTANSGEAVIGAAGTGDKGTVAASKLEASNVDLSRALTDLIVIQRGFQANSKTITTSDEMLNTLLQLKQ
;
A
#
# COMPACT_ATOMS: atom_id res chain seq x y z
N MET A 1 50.89 -59.85 66.30
CA MET A 1 49.63 -60.59 66.48
C MET A 1 48.46 -59.65 66.78
N MET A 2 48.46 -58.87 67.87
CA MET A 2 47.38 -57.88 68.06
C MET A 2 47.28 -56.81 66.95
N ARG A 3 48.40 -56.41 66.33
CA ARG A 3 48.41 -55.41 65.24
C ARG A 3 47.79 -55.89 63.92
N SER A 4 47.93 -57.19 63.59
CA SER A 4 47.28 -57.76 62.39
C SER A 4 45.77 -57.87 62.58
N LEU A 5 45.31 -58.10 63.81
CA LEU A 5 43.90 -58.07 64.16
C LEU A 5 43.29 -56.67 63.96
N TRP A 6 43.95 -55.61 64.45
CA TRP A 6 43.49 -54.22 64.22
C TRP A 6 43.49 -53.81 62.73
N SER A 7 44.53 -54.20 61.98
CA SER A 7 44.56 -54.00 60.53
C SER A 7 43.42 -54.74 59.83
N GLY A 8 43.13 -55.98 60.22
CA GLY A 8 42.02 -56.76 59.68
C GLY A 8 40.63 -56.18 60.00
N VAL A 9 40.42 -55.73 61.24
CA VAL A 9 39.17 -55.07 61.66
C VAL A 9 38.96 -53.74 60.92
N SER A 10 40.00 -52.92 60.78
CA SER A 10 39.92 -51.65 60.03
C SER A 10 39.54 -51.87 58.56
N GLY A 11 40.11 -52.89 57.90
CA GLY A 11 39.75 -53.26 56.53
C GLY A 11 38.35 -53.84 56.41
N LEU A 12 37.86 -54.57 57.41
CA LEU A 12 36.49 -55.09 57.46
C LEU A 12 35.47 -53.95 57.57
N GLN A 13 35.70 -53.00 58.48
CA GLN A 13 34.86 -51.80 58.62
C GLN A 13 34.88 -50.93 57.37
N ALA A 14 36.06 -50.72 56.75
CA ALA A 14 36.17 -49.94 55.52
C ALA A 14 35.39 -50.60 54.36
N HIS A 15 35.47 -51.93 54.21
CA HIS A 15 34.66 -52.64 53.23
C HIS A 15 33.17 -52.63 53.55
N GLN A 16 32.75 -52.64 54.82
CA GLN A 16 31.33 -52.49 55.17
C GLN A 16 30.78 -51.15 54.68
N ILE A 17 31.47 -50.04 54.94
CA ILE A 17 31.06 -48.71 54.46
C ILE A 17 31.03 -48.67 52.92
N ALA A 18 32.02 -49.29 52.26
CA ALA A 18 32.02 -49.39 50.80
C ALA A 18 30.82 -50.22 50.28
N MET A 19 30.43 -51.31 50.95
CA MET A 19 29.21 -52.06 50.62
C MET A 19 27.96 -51.20 50.78
N ASP A 20 27.87 -50.40 51.84
CA ASP A 20 26.70 -49.55 52.09
C ASP A 20 26.55 -48.48 50.99
N VAL A 21 27.67 -47.91 50.54
CA VAL A 21 27.70 -46.96 49.42
C VAL A 21 27.26 -47.63 48.12
N GLU A 22 27.80 -48.80 47.79
CA GLU A 22 27.45 -49.50 46.55
C GLU A 22 26.01 -50.04 46.57
N GLY A 23 25.56 -50.55 47.72
CA GLY A 23 24.18 -50.96 47.93
C GLY A 23 23.20 -49.80 47.73
N ASN A 24 23.54 -48.60 48.18
CA ASN A 24 22.74 -47.40 47.96
C ASN A 24 22.71 -46.97 46.48
N ASN A 25 23.84 -47.11 45.76
CA ASN A 25 23.90 -46.84 44.32
C ASN A 25 22.94 -47.78 43.55
N ILE A 26 22.98 -49.08 43.83
CA ILE A 26 22.12 -50.08 43.19
C ILE A 26 20.64 -49.83 43.51
N ALA A 27 20.33 -49.51 44.77
CA ALA A 27 18.96 -49.23 45.20
C ALA A 27 18.32 -48.04 44.44
N ASN A 28 19.13 -47.06 44.00
CA ASN A 28 18.68 -45.85 43.31
C ASN A 28 18.96 -45.85 41.80
N VAL A 29 19.18 -47.01 41.18
CA VAL A 29 19.46 -47.10 39.73
C VAL A 29 18.32 -46.56 38.86
N ASN A 30 17.07 -46.66 39.30
CA ASN A 30 15.89 -46.16 38.57
C ASN A 30 15.48 -44.73 38.99
N THR A 31 16.18 -44.12 39.95
CA THR A 31 15.84 -42.80 40.46
C THR A 31 16.38 -41.74 39.50
N TYR A 32 15.49 -40.96 38.88
CA TYR A 32 15.87 -39.87 37.96
C TYR A 32 16.72 -38.80 38.66
N GLY A 33 17.77 -38.34 37.97
CA GLY A 33 18.72 -37.35 38.47
C GLY A 33 19.68 -37.86 39.56
N TYR A 34 19.66 -39.16 39.90
CA TYR A 34 20.59 -39.72 40.88
C TYR A 34 22.03 -39.74 40.37
N LYS A 35 22.97 -39.43 41.28
CA LYS A 35 24.41 -39.44 41.02
C LYS A 35 25.09 -40.40 41.99
N TYR A 36 25.75 -41.41 41.44
CA TYR A 36 26.39 -42.46 42.23
C TYR A 36 27.55 -41.92 43.07
N ASN A 37 27.76 -42.53 44.23
CA ASN A 37 28.86 -42.22 45.13
C ASN A 37 29.91 -43.33 45.07
N ARG A 38 31.19 -42.97 45.27
CA ARG A 38 32.30 -43.91 45.41
C ARG A 38 32.96 -43.74 46.77
N ALA A 39 33.25 -44.85 47.45
CA ALA A 39 34.07 -44.85 48.66
C ALA A 39 35.56 -44.82 48.29
N ASN A 40 36.33 -43.89 48.85
CA ASN A 40 37.77 -43.78 48.62
C ASN A 40 38.54 -44.27 49.85
N PHE A 41 39.39 -45.29 49.64
CA PHE A 41 40.24 -45.85 50.69
C PHE A 41 41.50 -45.02 50.89
N ALA A 42 41.99 -44.97 52.14
CA ALA A 42 43.32 -44.48 52.49
C ALA A 42 43.98 -45.43 53.49
N ASP A 43 45.30 -45.52 53.44
CA ASP A 43 46.08 -46.24 54.45
C ASP A 43 46.11 -45.49 55.78
N ILE A 44 46.19 -46.23 56.87
CA ILE A 44 46.42 -45.65 58.20
C ILE A 44 47.93 -45.45 58.37
N LEU A 45 48.34 -44.33 59.00
CA LEU A 45 49.74 -43.97 59.23
C LEU A 45 50.60 -45.17 59.61
N SER A 46 51.63 -45.46 58.81
CA SER A 46 52.53 -46.60 59.03
C SER A 46 53.46 -46.35 60.23
N GLN A 47 53.68 -47.38 61.05
CA GLN A 47 54.69 -47.32 62.10
C GLN A 47 56.08 -47.57 61.49
N THR A 48 57.06 -46.70 61.79
CA THR A 48 58.44 -46.82 61.27
C THR A 48 59.43 -47.19 62.38
N PRO A 49 59.55 -48.49 62.74
CA PRO A 49 60.51 -48.94 63.75
C PRO A 49 61.99 -48.81 63.35
N ARG A 50 62.33 -48.69 62.06
CA ARG A 50 63.70 -48.38 61.60
C ARG A 50 63.68 -47.34 60.49
N VAL A 51 64.45 -46.27 60.67
CA VAL A 51 64.63 -45.21 59.66
C VAL A 51 65.64 -45.67 58.61
N ALA A 52 65.45 -45.22 57.37
CA ALA A 52 66.39 -45.51 56.28
C ALA A 52 67.77 -44.91 56.60
N THR A 53 68.85 -45.64 56.30
CA THR A 53 70.22 -45.14 56.47
C THR A 53 70.96 -45.11 55.13
N ALA A 54 71.74 -44.05 54.92
CA ALA A 54 72.65 -43.95 53.79
C ALA A 54 73.81 -44.97 53.92
N PRO A 55 74.47 -45.36 52.81
CA PRO A 55 75.64 -46.24 52.86
C PRO A 55 76.76 -45.60 53.69
N GLN A 56 77.40 -46.37 54.58
CA GLN A 56 78.51 -45.88 55.40
C GLN A 56 79.56 -46.99 55.59
N GLY A 57 80.80 -46.73 55.17
CA GLY A 57 81.88 -47.74 55.16
C GLY A 57 81.72 -48.78 54.05
N GLU A 58 82.06 -50.04 54.33
CA GLU A 58 81.89 -51.17 53.40
C GLU A 58 80.45 -51.77 53.40
N LEU A 59 79.49 -51.16 54.13
CA LEU A 59 78.09 -51.58 54.12
C LEU A 59 77.19 -50.64 53.30
N GLY A 60 76.31 -51.23 52.50
CA GLY A 60 75.29 -50.51 51.71
C GLY A 60 74.19 -49.88 52.57
N GLY A 61 73.42 -48.95 51.98
CA GLY A 61 72.28 -48.31 52.64
C GLY A 61 71.19 -49.31 52.99
N GLN A 62 70.47 -49.07 54.09
CA GLN A 62 69.36 -49.92 54.54
C GLN A 62 68.03 -49.23 54.32
N ASN A 63 67.07 -49.98 53.78
CA ASN A 63 65.70 -49.51 53.58
C ASN A 63 64.98 -49.28 54.92
N PRO A 64 64.04 -48.31 54.99
CA PRO A 64 63.23 -48.11 56.18
C PRO A 64 62.35 -49.33 56.42
N MET A 65 62.23 -49.77 57.66
CA MET A 65 61.29 -50.82 58.05
C MET A 65 59.98 -50.16 58.45
N GLN A 66 58.97 -50.27 57.59
CA GLN A 66 57.65 -49.71 57.81
C GLN A 66 56.61 -50.82 57.90
N ILE A 67 55.68 -50.67 58.84
CA ILE A 67 54.56 -51.60 59.04
C ILE A 67 53.27 -50.77 58.97
N GLY A 68 52.45 -51.04 57.96
CA GLY A 68 51.13 -50.43 57.82
C GLY A 68 50.18 -50.89 58.92
N LEU A 69 49.32 -49.97 59.39
CA LEU A 69 48.37 -50.23 60.48
C LEU A 69 46.93 -50.49 60.00
N GLY A 70 46.74 -50.68 58.70
CA GLY A 70 45.45 -50.99 58.08
C GLY A 70 44.97 -49.88 57.14
N THR A 71 43.66 -49.82 56.93
CA THR A 71 43.01 -48.92 55.97
C THR A 71 41.75 -48.31 56.57
N THR A 72 41.39 -47.11 56.13
CA THR A 72 40.12 -46.44 56.46
C THR A 72 39.46 -45.88 55.19
N ILE A 73 38.19 -45.48 55.28
CA ILE A 73 37.56 -44.64 54.26
C ILE A 73 37.95 -43.19 54.53
N ASN A 74 38.56 -42.53 53.55
CA ASN A 74 38.93 -41.11 53.62
C ASN A 74 37.70 -40.23 53.32
N SER A 75 37.01 -40.53 52.23
CA SER A 75 35.83 -39.78 51.80
C SER A 75 34.90 -40.62 50.93
N THR A 76 33.66 -40.17 50.82
CA THR A 76 32.72 -40.60 49.77
C THR A 76 32.56 -39.47 48.78
N THR A 77 32.92 -39.72 47.51
CA THR A 77 32.86 -38.71 46.45
C THR A 77 31.72 -39.01 45.50
N ARG A 78 30.91 -38.00 45.21
CA ARG A 78 29.80 -38.11 44.25
C ARG A 78 30.28 -37.81 42.85
N ILE A 79 29.93 -38.64 41.88
CA ILE A 79 30.36 -38.46 40.50
C ILE A 79 29.24 -37.83 39.68
N PHE A 80 29.48 -36.63 39.15
CA PHE A 80 28.51 -35.83 38.38
C PHE A 80 28.58 -36.05 36.86
N SER A 81 28.86 -37.28 36.40
CA SER A 81 28.72 -37.61 34.99
C SER A 81 27.25 -37.55 34.55
N GLN A 82 27.02 -37.13 33.30
CA GLN A 82 25.68 -37.07 32.70
C GLN A 82 25.07 -38.48 32.59
N GLY A 83 23.81 -38.63 33.01
CA GLY A 83 23.01 -39.84 32.78
C GLY A 83 22.39 -39.87 31.38
N THR A 84 21.81 -41.01 30.99
CA THR A 84 21.07 -41.10 29.72
C THR A 84 19.78 -40.28 29.79
N LEU A 85 19.43 -39.59 28.70
CA LEU A 85 18.19 -38.83 28.62
C LEU A 85 17.08 -39.72 28.04
N THR A 86 16.01 -39.91 28.80
CA THR A 86 14.83 -40.70 28.39
C THR A 86 13.67 -39.76 28.08
N SER A 87 13.03 -39.94 26.92
CA SER A 87 11.84 -39.16 26.55
C SER A 87 10.61 -39.55 27.37
N THR A 88 9.78 -38.57 27.68
CA THR A 88 8.51 -38.72 28.39
C THR A 88 7.36 -38.05 27.63
N ASP A 89 6.12 -38.43 27.94
CA ASP A 89 4.94 -37.82 27.32
C ASP A 89 4.54 -36.48 27.98
N LYS A 90 5.17 -36.14 29.11
CA LYS A 90 4.86 -34.95 29.91
C LYS A 90 5.76 -33.80 29.50
N GLN A 91 5.17 -32.76 28.92
CA GLN A 91 5.88 -31.58 28.42
C GLN A 91 6.66 -30.81 29.49
N THR A 92 6.21 -30.90 30.74
CA THR A 92 6.82 -30.21 31.88
C THR A 92 8.02 -30.95 32.47
N ASP A 93 8.34 -32.14 31.98
CA ASP A 93 9.55 -32.86 32.36
C ASP A 93 10.76 -32.24 31.65
N LEU A 94 11.73 -31.82 32.45
CA LEU A 94 12.92 -31.14 31.98
C LEU A 94 14.16 -31.97 32.34
N ALA A 95 15.07 -32.14 31.38
CA ALA A 95 16.39 -32.66 31.65
C ALA A 95 17.45 -31.62 31.28
N LEU A 96 18.58 -31.65 31.96
CA LEU A 96 19.73 -30.81 31.63
C LEU A 96 20.70 -31.59 30.76
N GLN A 97 21.13 -30.99 29.66
CA GLN A 97 22.20 -31.51 28.83
C GLN A 97 23.47 -30.70 29.12
N GLY A 98 24.35 -31.27 29.96
CA GLY A 98 25.60 -30.64 30.38
C GLY A 98 25.62 -30.23 31.86
N ASN A 99 26.40 -29.19 32.17
CA ASN A 99 26.62 -28.75 33.55
C ASN A 99 25.52 -27.78 34.02
N GLY A 100 25.03 -27.94 35.24
CA GLY A 100 24.07 -27.01 35.85
C GLY A 100 22.99 -27.73 36.64
N PHE A 101 22.31 -27.03 37.53
CA PHE A 101 21.25 -27.58 38.37
C PHE A 101 20.01 -26.70 38.27
N PHE A 102 18.84 -27.31 38.29
CA PHE A 102 17.59 -26.58 38.52
C PHE A 102 17.58 -26.05 39.94
N ILE A 103 17.10 -24.83 40.11
CA ILE A 103 16.97 -24.18 41.41
C ILE A 103 15.53 -24.36 41.87
N VAL A 104 15.34 -24.94 43.05
CA VAL A 104 14.03 -25.11 43.69
C VAL A 104 14.06 -24.54 45.09
N SER A 105 12.93 -24.06 45.59
CA SER A 105 12.83 -23.46 46.93
C SER A 105 11.61 -24.01 47.68
N PRO A 106 11.77 -24.39 48.96
CA PRO A 106 10.66 -24.79 49.82
C PRO A 106 9.85 -23.61 50.37
N ASP A 107 10.44 -22.41 50.42
CA ASP A 107 9.96 -21.25 51.19
C ASP A 107 9.87 -19.97 50.34
N GLY A 108 9.72 -20.13 49.02
CA GLY A 108 9.48 -19.01 48.11
C GLY A 108 10.70 -18.16 47.77
N GLY A 109 11.91 -18.71 47.91
CA GLY A 109 13.16 -18.16 47.37
C GLY A 109 14.22 -17.82 48.42
N THR A 110 13.90 -17.93 49.71
CA THR A 110 14.83 -17.62 50.82
C THR A 110 15.88 -18.72 50.97
N THR A 111 15.42 -19.98 50.97
CA THR A 111 16.27 -21.16 50.96
C THR A 111 16.27 -21.75 49.56
N ARG A 112 17.46 -22.00 49.00
CA ARG A 112 17.62 -22.54 47.64
C ARG A 112 18.22 -23.94 47.70
N TYR A 113 17.55 -24.86 47.06
CA TYR A 113 18.02 -26.20 46.79
C TYR A 113 18.27 -26.39 45.30
N TYR A 114 19.14 -27.34 44.99
CA TYR A 114 19.62 -27.58 43.63
C TYR A 114 19.32 -29.02 43.26
N THR A 115 18.79 -29.28 42.07
CA THR A 115 18.45 -30.65 41.64
C THR A 115 18.76 -30.88 40.17
N ARG A 116 19.04 -32.14 39.83
CA ARG A 116 19.10 -32.65 38.45
C ARG A 116 17.79 -33.31 38.02
N ASN A 117 16.92 -33.63 38.97
CA ASN A 117 15.62 -34.21 38.66
C ASN A 117 14.68 -33.08 38.23
N GLY A 118 14.24 -33.10 36.97
CA GLY A 118 13.28 -32.14 36.44
C GLY A 118 11.91 -32.71 36.17
N ASP A 119 11.48 -33.72 36.94
CA ASP A 119 10.07 -34.10 37.03
C ASP A 119 9.28 -33.00 37.74
N PHE A 120 8.86 -32.01 36.95
CA PHE A 120 8.11 -30.85 37.42
C PHE A 120 6.66 -30.97 37.01
N VAL A 121 5.77 -30.64 37.94
CA VAL A 121 4.32 -30.61 37.75
C VAL A 121 3.79 -29.24 38.16
N ARG A 122 2.64 -28.86 37.63
CA ARG A 122 1.96 -27.64 38.04
C ARG A 122 0.99 -27.95 39.17
N ASP A 123 1.05 -27.17 40.24
CA ASP A 123 0.04 -27.25 41.29
C ASP A 123 -1.24 -26.46 40.95
N LYS A 124 -2.27 -26.57 41.79
CA LYS A 124 -3.55 -25.85 41.60
C LYS A 124 -3.38 -24.32 41.62
N ALA A 125 -2.36 -23.79 42.31
CA ALA A 125 -2.08 -22.36 42.36
C ALA A 125 -1.31 -21.88 41.11
N GLY A 126 -0.89 -22.80 40.24
CA GLY A 126 -0.10 -22.53 39.05
C GLY A 126 1.42 -22.55 39.29
N ASN A 127 1.89 -22.86 40.50
CA ASN A 127 3.32 -22.95 40.76
C ASN A 127 3.89 -24.17 40.06
N PHE A 128 5.08 -24.00 39.50
CA PHE A 128 5.85 -25.10 38.94
C PHE A 128 6.63 -25.77 40.07
N VAL A 129 6.24 -26.98 40.45
CA VAL A 129 6.77 -27.68 41.62
C VAL A 129 7.40 -29.01 41.25
N ASN A 130 8.40 -29.44 42.01
CA ASN A 130 8.89 -30.80 41.95
C ASN A 130 8.00 -31.75 42.80
N ASN A 131 8.27 -33.05 42.76
CA ASN A 131 7.50 -34.06 43.51
C ASN A 131 7.57 -33.88 45.06
N SER A 132 8.51 -33.08 45.58
CA SER A 132 8.61 -32.74 47.00
C SER A 132 7.85 -31.45 47.37
N GLY A 133 7.20 -30.80 46.41
CA GLY A 133 6.48 -29.54 46.61
C GLY A 133 7.37 -28.30 46.61
N HIS A 134 8.65 -28.41 46.29
CA HIS A 134 9.54 -27.25 46.14
C HIS A 134 9.26 -26.54 44.82
N ILE A 135 9.16 -25.21 44.85
CA ILE A 135 8.82 -24.38 43.68
C ILE A 135 10.09 -24.07 42.89
N VAL A 136 10.04 -24.32 41.58
CA VAL A 136 11.12 -24.00 40.64
C VAL A 136 11.28 -22.49 40.53
N GLN A 137 12.54 -22.04 40.58
CA GLN A 137 12.91 -20.64 40.48
C GLN A 137 13.31 -20.26 39.06
N GLY A 138 13.03 -19.03 38.68
CA GLY A 138 13.34 -18.50 37.37
C GLY A 138 12.98 -17.03 37.23
N TRP A 139 12.86 -16.57 36.00
CA TRP A 139 12.38 -15.25 35.67
C TRP A 139 10.99 -15.35 35.07
N THR A 140 10.05 -14.58 35.58
CA THR A 140 8.70 -14.50 35.02
C THR A 140 8.62 -13.33 34.06
N ARG A 141 7.75 -13.45 33.05
CA ARG A 141 7.44 -12.34 32.15
C ARG A 141 6.91 -11.15 32.93
N ASP A 142 7.42 -9.97 32.64
CA ASP A 142 6.86 -8.71 33.12
C ASP A 142 5.57 -8.39 32.36
N GLU A 143 4.51 -8.03 33.07
CA GLU A 143 3.21 -7.72 32.47
C GLU A 143 3.22 -6.39 31.70
N GLU A 144 4.09 -5.44 32.08
CA GLU A 144 4.14 -4.10 31.49
C GLU A 144 5.03 -4.06 30.24
N THR A 145 6.23 -4.63 30.31
CA THR A 145 7.16 -4.67 29.14
C THR A 145 6.89 -5.85 28.22
N GLY A 146 6.21 -6.89 28.72
CA GLY A 146 5.91 -8.10 27.98
C GLY A 146 7.12 -8.99 27.68
N THR A 147 8.28 -8.70 28.27
CA THR A 147 9.55 -9.41 28.09
C THR A 147 9.97 -10.16 29.35
N ILE A 148 10.91 -11.09 29.23
CA ILE A 148 11.53 -11.80 30.35
C ILE A 148 12.92 -11.20 30.56
N ASP A 149 13.15 -10.56 31.70
CA ASP A 149 14.46 -10.06 32.10
C ASP A 149 15.21 -11.14 32.91
N SER A 150 16.20 -11.76 32.28
CA SER A 150 17.06 -12.78 32.90
C SER A 150 18.23 -12.20 33.71
N THR A 151 18.37 -10.87 33.79
CA THR A 151 19.39 -10.20 34.62
C THR A 151 18.88 -9.83 36.01
N GLY A 152 17.56 -9.78 36.18
CA GLY A 152 16.91 -9.50 37.46
C GLY A 152 17.03 -10.64 38.49
N PRO A 153 16.57 -10.41 39.73
CA PRO A 153 16.52 -11.46 40.75
C PRO A 153 15.53 -12.57 40.36
N ILE A 154 15.92 -13.82 40.56
CA ILE A 154 15.03 -14.98 40.35
C ILE A 154 13.86 -14.99 41.35
N LYS A 155 12.71 -15.45 40.88
CA LYS A 155 11.45 -15.58 41.64
C LYS A 155 10.82 -16.95 41.36
N ASN A 156 9.77 -17.29 42.11
CA ASN A 156 8.95 -18.46 41.86
C ASN A 156 8.34 -18.42 40.46
N ILE A 157 8.45 -19.53 39.71
CA ILE A 157 7.74 -19.67 38.44
C ILE A 157 6.28 -20.02 38.72
N VAL A 158 5.39 -19.08 38.39
CA VAL A 158 3.94 -19.23 38.57
C VAL A 158 3.24 -19.03 37.24
N ILE A 159 2.54 -20.06 36.77
CA ILE A 159 1.77 -20.07 35.54
C ILE A 159 0.36 -20.56 35.84
N LYS A 160 -0.54 -19.63 36.18
CA LYS A 160 -1.92 -19.96 36.57
C LYS A 160 -2.67 -20.67 35.44
N GLU A 161 -3.50 -21.64 35.79
CA GLU A 161 -4.47 -22.21 34.86
C GLU A 161 -5.51 -21.16 34.48
N GLY A 162 -5.88 -21.10 33.19
CA GLY A 162 -6.79 -20.09 32.69
C GLY A 162 -6.16 -18.69 32.54
N LEU A 163 -4.83 -18.58 32.48
CA LEU A 163 -4.15 -17.31 32.17
C LEU A 163 -4.74 -16.73 30.88
N THR A 164 -5.25 -15.51 30.97
CA THR A 164 -5.76 -14.76 29.84
C THR A 164 -4.73 -13.73 29.40
N THR A 165 -4.63 -13.52 28.10
CA THR A 165 -3.94 -12.37 27.53
C THR A 165 -4.98 -11.32 27.18
N PRO A 166 -4.79 -10.05 27.57
CA PRO A 166 -5.66 -8.99 27.10
C PRO A 166 -5.57 -8.88 25.58
N ALA A 167 -6.62 -8.38 24.96
CA ALA A 167 -6.54 -7.97 23.56
C ALA A 167 -5.47 -6.88 23.40
N ARG A 168 -4.79 -6.89 22.26
CA ARG A 168 -3.89 -5.82 21.87
C ARG A 168 -4.45 -5.13 20.64
N ALA A 169 -4.72 -3.84 20.79
CA ALA A 169 -5.09 -2.99 19.68
C ALA A 169 -3.95 -2.91 18.65
N THR A 170 -4.29 -2.92 17.36
CA THR A 170 -3.32 -2.78 16.28
C THR A 170 -2.62 -1.43 16.33
N THR A 171 -1.30 -1.40 16.30
CA THR A 171 -0.49 -0.18 16.22
C THR A 171 0.17 -0.01 14.86
N GLU A 172 0.33 -1.09 14.09
CA GLU A 172 0.96 -1.06 12.77
C GLU A 172 0.24 -1.98 11.78
N VAL A 173 0.06 -1.50 10.55
CA VAL A 173 -0.41 -2.28 9.39
C VAL A 173 0.64 -2.21 8.29
N LYS A 174 1.16 -3.37 7.88
CA LYS A 174 2.11 -3.51 6.76
C LYS A 174 1.41 -4.06 5.55
N ILE A 175 1.58 -3.39 4.41
CA ILE A 175 1.10 -3.87 3.12
C ILE A 175 2.27 -3.92 2.14
N LYS A 176 2.42 -5.09 1.50
CA LYS A 176 3.36 -5.32 0.42
C LYS A 176 2.60 -5.68 -0.84
N GLY A 177 2.99 -5.08 -1.95
CA GLY A 177 2.30 -5.28 -3.22
C GLY A 177 2.93 -4.49 -4.36
N ASN A 178 2.34 -4.66 -5.55
CA ASN A 178 2.70 -3.93 -6.75
C ASN A 178 1.49 -3.14 -7.25
N LEU A 179 1.73 -1.90 -7.69
CA LEU A 179 0.77 -1.03 -8.36
C LEU A 179 1.21 -0.80 -9.80
N ASP A 180 0.38 -1.22 -10.75
CA ASP A 180 0.71 -1.25 -12.16
C ASP A 180 0.97 0.14 -12.75
N SER A 181 2.23 0.40 -13.15
CA SER A 181 2.64 1.61 -13.85
C SER A 181 2.61 1.48 -15.37
N GLY A 182 2.33 0.28 -15.88
CA GLY A 182 2.39 -0.12 -17.27
C GLY A 182 1.36 0.53 -18.19
N ASN A 183 1.45 0.19 -19.48
CA ASN A 183 0.52 0.68 -20.51
C ASN A 183 -0.68 -0.25 -20.73
N THR A 184 -0.85 -1.30 -19.93
CA THR A 184 -1.99 -2.22 -20.01
C THR A 184 -2.31 -2.76 -18.63
N ILE A 185 -3.53 -2.49 -18.14
CA ILE A 185 -3.98 -2.81 -16.77
C ILE A 185 -5.10 -3.87 -16.74
N GLY A 186 -5.59 -4.30 -17.91
CA GLY A 186 -6.71 -5.21 -18.05
C GLY A 186 -7.97 -4.70 -17.32
N ALA A 187 -8.57 -5.55 -16.49
CA ALA A 187 -9.78 -5.21 -15.74
C ALA A 187 -9.54 -4.47 -14.42
N ARG A 188 -8.28 -4.19 -14.04
CA ARG A 188 -7.92 -3.53 -12.78
C ARG A 188 -7.97 -2.01 -12.92
N SER A 189 -9.18 -1.51 -13.13
CA SER A 189 -9.40 -0.10 -13.39
C SER A 189 -10.64 0.42 -12.67
N THR A 190 -10.67 1.72 -12.43
CA THR A 190 -11.88 2.45 -12.02
C THR A 190 -12.14 3.56 -13.04
N PRO A 191 -13.40 3.98 -13.26
CA PRO A 191 -13.67 5.15 -14.08
C PRO A 191 -12.97 6.38 -13.55
N ILE A 192 -12.68 7.35 -14.43
CA ILE A 192 -12.26 8.69 -13.99
C ILE A 192 -13.34 9.33 -13.10
N TYR A 193 -12.93 10.31 -12.28
CA TYR A 193 -13.84 10.99 -11.38
C TYR A 193 -14.87 11.82 -12.17
N SER A 194 -16.08 11.92 -11.63
CA SER A 194 -17.11 12.81 -12.16
C SER A 194 -16.69 14.27 -12.02
N LEU A 195 -17.10 15.06 -13.00
CA LEU A 195 -16.88 16.50 -13.07
C LEU A 195 -18.20 17.15 -13.48
N ASP A 196 -18.59 18.22 -12.83
CA ASP A 196 -19.78 18.96 -13.21
C ASP A 196 -19.52 19.91 -14.42
N SER A 197 -20.43 20.85 -14.67
CA SER A 197 -20.32 21.76 -15.83
C SER A 197 -19.59 23.07 -15.53
N VAL A 198 -19.33 23.38 -14.26
CA VAL A 198 -18.79 24.65 -13.77
C VAL A 198 -17.32 24.44 -13.40
N ALA A 199 -16.43 25.25 -13.96
CA ALA A 199 -15.01 25.18 -13.61
C ALA A 199 -14.74 25.95 -12.31
N GLY A 200 -13.88 25.41 -11.45
CA GLY A 200 -13.49 26.05 -10.20
C GLY A 200 -14.65 26.19 -9.21
N GLY A 201 -15.62 25.28 -9.25
CA GLY A 201 -16.76 25.30 -8.35
C GLY A 201 -17.63 24.06 -8.46
N ARG A 202 -18.32 23.72 -7.36
CA ARG A 202 -19.24 22.58 -7.32
C ARG A 202 -20.68 23.04 -7.37
N ASP A 203 -21.34 22.79 -8.48
CA ASP A 203 -22.73 23.17 -8.72
C ASP A 203 -23.69 22.16 -8.05
N TYR A 204 -24.16 22.48 -6.84
CA TYR A 204 -25.04 21.57 -6.08
C TYR A 204 -26.47 21.51 -6.64
N ASN A 205 -26.92 22.58 -7.28
CA ASN A 205 -28.30 22.72 -7.74
C ASN A 205 -28.44 22.44 -9.26
N ASN A 206 -27.32 22.16 -9.94
CA ASN A 206 -27.18 21.87 -11.36
C ASN A 206 -27.72 22.99 -12.27
N ASN A 207 -27.68 24.24 -11.80
CA ASN A 207 -28.17 25.41 -12.56
C ASN A 207 -27.14 25.91 -13.59
N GLY A 208 -25.88 25.43 -13.54
CA GLY A 208 -24.77 25.84 -14.40
C GLY A 208 -24.15 27.20 -14.01
N ILE A 209 -24.41 27.68 -12.80
CA ILE A 209 -24.00 28.97 -12.25
C ILE A 209 -23.26 28.72 -10.94
N LYS A 210 -22.10 29.33 -10.77
CA LYS A 210 -21.35 29.28 -9.51
C LYS A 210 -21.96 30.23 -8.48
N ASP A 211 -22.57 29.69 -7.43
CA ASP A 211 -23.12 30.45 -6.31
C ASP A 211 -22.07 30.72 -5.20
N ASN A 212 -22.36 31.69 -4.32
CA ASN A 212 -21.47 32.02 -3.19
C ASN A 212 -21.43 30.86 -2.17
N GLY A 213 -20.27 30.23 -2.00
CA GLY A 213 -20.09 29.04 -1.16
C GLY A 213 -19.87 27.75 -1.94
N GLU A 214 -19.88 27.81 -3.28
CA GLU A 214 -19.61 26.68 -4.18
C GLU A 214 -18.15 26.65 -4.67
N ASP A 215 -17.22 27.32 -3.98
CA ASP A 215 -15.81 27.35 -4.38
C ASP A 215 -15.14 25.98 -4.24
N HIS A 216 -14.64 25.46 -5.35
CA HIS A 216 -13.89 24.22 -5.42
C HIS A 216 -12.76 24.35 -6.45
N LEU A 217 -11.68 23.58 -6.30
CA LEU A 217 -10.59 23.56 -7.27
C LEU A 217 -10.30 22.10 -7.60
N GLU A 218 -10.80 21.66 -8.75
CA GLU A 218 -10.83 20.26 -9.16
C GLU A 218 -9.42 19.69 -9.37
N ASN A 219 -8.50 20.57 -9.79
CA ASN A 219 -7.10 20.25 -10.01
C ASN A 219 -6.23 20.31 -8.73
N ASP A 220 -6.74 20.80 -7.59
CA ASP A 220 -5.98 20.85 -6.32
C ASP A 220 -6.15 19.56 -5.52
N VAL A 221 -5.12 18.72 -5.48
CA VAL A 221 -5.11 17.42 -4.78
C VAL A 221 -5.50 17.46 -3.30
N ASN A 222 -5.45 18.63 -2.65
CA ASN A 222 -5.84 18.80 -1.26
C ASN A 222 -7.33 19.12 -1.08
N ASN A 223 -7.98 19.70 -2.10
CA ASN A 223 -9.40 20.01 -2.08
C ASN A 223 -10.19 18.78 -2.54
N ASN A 224 -10.61 17.91 -1.61
CA ASN A 224 -11.27 16.64 -1.92
C ASN A 224 -12.77 16.71 -1.60
N GLN A 225 -13.60 16.21 -2.52
CA GLN A 225 -15.06 16.14 -2.37
C GLN A 225 -15.56 14.71 -2.54
N PHE A 226 -16.59 14.35 -1.78
CA PHE A 226 -17.15 12.99 -1.80
C PHE A 226 -18.64 12.98 -2.13
N TYR A 227 -19.08 11.85 -2.66
CA TYR A 227 -20.49 11.47 -2.69
C TYR A 227 -20.66 10.01 -2.25
N THR A 228 -21.81 9.71 -1.68
CA THR A 228 -22.17 8.34 -1.30
C THR A 228 -22.78 7.64 -2.52
N ASN A 229 -22.17 6.54 -2.96
CA ASN A 229 -22.72 5.75 -4.05
C ASN A 229 -23.88 4.84 -3.58
N SER A 230 -24.53 4.12 -4.50
CA SER A 230 -25.63 3.20 -4.18
C SER A 230 -25.24 2.02 -3.28
N LYS A 231 -23.94 1.79 -3.05
CA LYS A 231 -23.39 0.76 -2.15
C LYS A 231 -22.99 1.33 -0.78
N ASN A 232 -23.36 2.58 -0.48
CA ASN A 232 -22.94 3.32 0.71
C ASN A 232 -21.41 3.44 0.86
N GLU A 233 -20.68 3.40 -0.26
CA GLU A 233 -19.25 3.74 -0.28
C GLU A 233 -19.09 5.22 -0.57
N GLN A 234 -18.14 5.85 0.11
CA GLN A 234 -17.73 7.22 -0.18
C GLN A 234 -16.77 7.19 -1.36
N VAL A 235 -17.12 7.92 -2.42
CA VAL A 235 -16.33 7.99 -3.66
C VAL A 235 -15.95 9.44 -3.92
N LEU A 236 -14.71 9.64 -4.38
CA LEU A 236 -14.21 10.96 -4.73
C LEU A 236 -14.90 11.48 -6.02
N THR A 237 -15.25 12.75 -6.04
CA THR A 237 -15.83 13.49 -7.19
C THR A 237 -15.16 14.85 -7.32
N GLU A 238 -15.43 15.54 -8.43
CA GLU A 238 -14.88 16.87 -8.75
C GLU A 238 -13.35 16.88 -8.73
N ARG A 239 -12.74 15.88 -9.39
CA ARG A 239 -11.28 15.71 -9.40
C ARG A 239 -10.75 15.58 -10.82
N GLY A 240 -9.94 16.55 -11.23
CA GLY A 240 -9.15 16.49 -12.45
C GLY A 240 -8.08 15.41 -12.37
N VAL A 241 -7.93 14.63 -13.44
CA VAL A 241 -6.89 13.59 -13.59
C VAL A 241 -6.04 13.90 -14.80
N ASP A 242 -4.73 13.67 -14.72
CA ASP A 242 -3.83 13.86 -15.86
C ASP A 242 -4.23 12.95 -17.04
N LEU A 243 -4.47 13.56 -18.21
CA LEU A 243 -4.84 12.84 -19.44
C LEU A 243 -3.76 11.85 -19.90
N GLY A 244 -2.50 12.08 -19.50
CA GLY A 244 -1.36 11.24 -19.84
C GLY A 244 -1.39 9.83 -19.21
N VAL A 245 -2.13 9.65 -18.11
CA VAL A 245 -2.19 8.37 -17.37
C VAL A 245 -3.50 7.62 -17.52
N LEU A 246 -4.35 8.04 -18.45
CA LEU A 246 -5.66 7.42 -18.66
C LEU A 246 -5.59 6.18 -19.55
N TYR A 247 -6.62 5.34 -19.43
CA TYR A 247 -6.80 4.10 -20.14
C TYR A 247 -8.18 4.07 -20.81
N ASP A 248 -8.31 3.24 -21.86
CA ASP A 248 -9.61 2.90 -22.44
C ASP A 248 -10.36 1.85 -21.61
N GLU A 249 -11.60 1.53 -22.00
CA GLU A 249 -12.45 0.52 -21.32
C GLU A 249 -11.82 -0.88 -21.27
N LEU A 250 -10.93 -1.21 -22.21
CA LEU A 250 -10.23 -2.48 -22.26
C LEU A 250 -8.96 -2.48 -21.40
N GLY A 251 -8.64 -1.36 -20.76
CA GLY A 251 -7.46 -1.20 -19.90
C GLY A 251 -6.18 -0.95 -20.68
N ASN A 252 -6.22 -0.46 -21.91
CA ASN A 252 -5.02 -0.04 -22.62
C ASN A 252 -4.78 1.46 -22.41
N GLY A 253 -3.54 1.84 -22.12
CA GLY A 253 -3.17 3.24 -21.89
C GLY A 253 -3.32 4.07 -23.16
N LEU A 254 -3.83 5.29 -23.00
CA LEU A 254 -3.88 6.26 -24.09
C LEU A 254 -2.46 6.72 -24.47
N ALA A 255 -1.53 6.73 -23.51
CA ALA A 255 -0.13 7.10 -23.69
C ALA A 255 0.06 8.44 -24.40
N LEU A 256 -0.74 9.47 -24.03
CA LEU A 256 -0.60 10.81 -24.60
C LEU A 256 0.80 11.36 -24.33
N ARG A 257 1.37 11.98 -25.36
CA ARG A 257 2.64 12.71 -25.28
C ARG A 257 2.42 14.19 -25.55
N ASN A 258 3.34 15.02 -25.08
CA ASN A 258 3.27 16.47 -25.30
C ASN A 258 3.03 16.81 -26.77
N ASN A 259 2.11 17.75 -26.99
CA ASN A 259 1.61 18.22 -28.28
C ASN A 259 0.72 17.25 -29.07
N GLN A 260 0.53 15.99 -28.62
CA GLN A 260 -0.52 15.15 -29.18
C GLN A 260 -1.90 15.65 -28.76
N GLY A 261 -2.91 15.35 -29.57
CA GLY A 261 -4.21 15.93 -29.35
C GLY A 261 -5.26 15.53 -30.37
N ILE A 262 -6.34 16.31 -30.40
CA ILE A 262 -7.47 16.15 -31.30
C ILE A 262 -7.88 17.50 -31.87
N TRP A 263 -8.48 17.47 -33.04
CA TRP A 263 -9.31 18.55 -33.55
C TRP A 263 -10.76 18.30 -33.14
N VAL A 264 -11.41 19.31 -32.58
CA VAL A 264 -12.84 19.28 -32.30
C VAL A 264 -13.51 20.42 -33.05
N SER A 265 -14.47 20.07 -33.90
CA SER A 265 -15.38 20.99 -34.57
C SER A 265 -16.70 21.01 -33.83
N TYR A 266 -17.30 22.19 -33.64
CA TYR A 266 -18.59 22.37 -32.97
C TYR A 266 -19.75 22.68 -33.93
N ALA A 267 -19.41 23.19 -35.12
CA ALA A 267 -20.32 23.41 -36.23
C ALA A 267 -19.60 23.14 -37.56
N ASN A 268 -20.36 22.92 -38.64
CA ASN A 268 -19.76 22.95 -39.97
C ASN A 268 -19.36 24.40 -40.29
N ALA A 269 -18.11 24.63 -40.69
CA ALA A 269 -17.72 25.95 -41.17
C ALA A 269 -18.46 26.20 -42.48
N LYS A 270 -19.31 27.23 -42.52
CA LYS A 270 -20.16 27.54 -43.66
C LYS A 270 -20.15 29.03 -43.92
N SER A 271 -19.80 29.45 -45.13
CA SER A 271 -19.84 30.86 -45.49
C SER A 271 -21.24 31.38 -45.72
N THR A 272 -21.43 32.68 -45.51
CA THR A 272 -22.53 33.38 -46.16
C THR A 272 -22.47 33.20 -47.69
N PRO A 273 -23.62 33.11 -48.39
CA PRO A 273 -23.62 32.92 -49.84
C PRO A 273 -22.98 34.10 -50.57
N PHE A 274 -21.97 33.84 -51.39
CA PHE A 274 -21.32 34.82 -52.24
C PHE A 274 -22.13 35.08 -53.51
N ASP A 275 -22.30 36.37 -53.83
CA ASP A 275 -22.81 36.82 -55.11
C ASP A 275 -21.67 36.80 -56.14
N ILE A 276 -21.68 35.81 -57.02
CA ILE A 276 -20.68 35.63 -58.08
C ILE A 276 -21.23 36.18 -59.40
N GLY A 277 -20.59 37.22 -59.93
CA GLY A 277 -20.79 37.67 -61.31
C GLY A 277 -21.79 38.80 -61.57
N ASP A 278 -22.55 39.30 -60.58
CA ASP A 278 -23.55 40.36 -60.84
C ASP A 278 -23.05 41.78 -60.51
N ALA A 279 -23.07 42.63 -61.55
CA ALA A 279 -23.22 44.08 -61.41
C ALA A 279 -24.71 44.43 -61.24
N PRO A 280 -25.07 45.56 -60.61
CA PRO A 280 -26.47 45.90 -60.33
C PRO A 280 -27.29 46.04 -61.63
N GLY A 281 -28.26 45.13 -61.86
CA GLY A 281 -29.30 45.27 -62.90
C GLY A 281 -29.41 44.16 -63.97
N GLY A 282 -28.64 43.08 -63.91
CA GLY A 282 -28.73 41.94 -64.84
C GLY A 282 -29.80 40.90 -64.46
N THR A 283 -30.52 40.35 -65.45
CA THR A 283 -31.59 39.34 -65.27
C THR A 283 -31.10 37.88 -65.36
N THR A 284 -29.78 37.63 -65.31
CA THR A 284 -29.19 36.29 -65.46
C THR A 284 -28.15 36.01 -64.36
N THR A 285 -28.65 35.67 -63.17
CA THR A 285 -27.86 35.38 -61.97
C THR A 285 -26.86 34.24 -62.21
N GLY A 286 -25.58 34.42 -61.89
CA GLY A 286 -24.54 33.38 -61.94
C GLY A 286 -23.68 33.30 -63.21
N GLN A 287 -23.84 34.23 -64.16
CA GLN A 287 -22.88 34.44 -65.25
C GLN A 287 -21.88 35.53 -64.88
N ILE A 288 -20.59 35.26 -65.04
CA ILE A 288 -19.55 36.30 -64.89
C ILE A 288 -19.58 37.12 -66.19
N ASN A 289 -20.40 38.18 -66.20
CA ASN A 289 -20.65 39.02 -67.38
C ASN A 289 -19.51 40.01 -67.68
N SER A 290 -18.29 39.50 -67.78
CA SER A 290 -17.21 40.17 -68.51
C SER A 290 -17.12 39.52 -69.90
N PRO A 291 -17.13 40.29 -71.01
CA PRO A 291 -16.96 39.73 -72.36
C PRO A 291 -15.62 38.99 -72.56
N THR A 292 -14.74 39.02 -71.55
CA THR A 292 -13.47 38.30 -71.51
C THR A 292 -13.42 37.18 -70.46
N GLY A 293 -14.38 37.00 -69.54
CA GLY A 293 -14.27 36.07 -68.39
C GLY A 293 -13.46 36.66 -67.23
N ALA A 294 -13.35 35.93 -66.10
CA ALA A 294 -12.60 36.36 -64.91
C ALA A 294 -11.40 35.44 -64.62
N THR A 295 -10.44 36.00 -63.88
CA THR A 295 -9.31 35.25 -63.29
C THR A 295 -9.67 34.88 -61.85
N LEU A 296 -9.43 33.62 -61.47
CA LEU A 296 -9.44 33.19 -60.07
C LEU A 296 -8.01 33.28 -59.53
N ASP A 297 -7.82 34.03 -58.44
CA ASP A 297 -6.54 34.10 -57.70
C ASP A 297 -6.84 34.18 -56.20
N ILE A 298 -6.95 33.01 -55.57
CA ILE A 298 -7.26 32.89 -54.15
C ILE A 298 -6.28 31.96 -53.44
N GLU A 299 -6.18 32.12 -52.14
CA GLU A 299 -5.56 31.17 -51.23
C GLU A 299 -6.62 30.63 -50.28
N LEU A 300 -6.82 29.32 -50.30
CA LEU A 300 -7.81 28.62 -49.48
C LEU A 300 -7.10 27.62 -48.57
N ASN A 301 -7.17 27.85 -47.26
CA ASN A 301 -6.49 27.05 -46.24
C ASN A 301 -5.01 26.78 -46.57
N GLY A 302 -4.28 27.82 -47.00
CA GLY A 302 -2.87 27.73 -47.41
C GLY A 302 -2.62 27.17 -48.81
N THR A 303 -3.65 26.68 -49.51
CA THR A 303 -3.54 26.19 -50.89
C THR A 303 -3.85 27.31 -51.87
N LYS A 304 -2.87 27.68 -52.70
CA LYS A 304 -3.07 28.65 -53.77
C LYS A 304 -3.86 28.04 -54.94
N ILE A 305 -4.94 28.69 -55.34
CA ILE A 305 -5.81 28.30 -56.45
C ILE A 305 -5.82 29.44 -57.47
N THR A 306 -5.12 29.23 -58.58
CA THR A 306 -5.03 30.19 -59.68
C THR A 306 -5.59 29.61 -60.97
N SER A 307 -6.34 30.40 -61.72
CA SER A 307 -6.72 30.07 -63.10
C SER A 307 -5.86 30.82 -64.11
N ALA A 308 -5.86 30.35 -65.36
CA ALA A 308 -5.42 31.20 -66.47
C ALA A 308 -6.32 32.46 -66.53
N PRO A 309 -5.83 33.59 -67.08
CA PRO A 309 -6.67 34.74 -67.36
C PRO A 309 -7.89 34.31 -68.15
N ASN A 310 -9.06 34.90 -67.86
CA ASN A 310 -10.29 34.69 -68.64
C ASN A 310 -10.88 33.27 -68.59
N ALA A 311 -10.40 32.43 -67.67
CA ALA A 311 -10.80 31.02 -67.58
C ALA A 311 -12.14 30.79 -66.88
N MET A 312 -12.55 31.69 -65.98
CA MET A 312 -13.81 31.56 -65.23
C MET A 312 -14.94 32.26 -65.97
N LYS A 313 -15.92 31.50 -66.49
CA LYS A 313 -17.04 32.03 -67.27
C LYS A 313 -18.36 32.01 -66.49
N ASN A 314 -18.51 31.08 -65.57
CA ASN A 314 -19.70 30.94 -64.75
C ASN A 314 -19.33 30.49 -63.32
N ILE A 315 -20.30 30.57 -62.41
CA ILE A 315 -20.15 30.15 -61.01
C ILE A 315 -19.73 28.68 -60.86
N SER A 316 -20.11 27.79 -61.78
CA SER A 316 -19.74 26.37 -61.75
C SER A 316 -18.26 26.15 -62.02
N ASP A 317 -17.63 26.98 -62.85
CA ASP A 317 -16.18 26.92 -63.10
C ASP A 317 -15.40 27.25 -61.82
N VAL A 318 -15.86 28.26 -61.07
CA VAL A 318 -15.29 28.65 -59.77
C VAL A 318 -15.49 27.54 -58.74
N ALA A 319 -16.70 26.98 -58.66
CA ALA A 319 -17.01 25.88 -57.75
C ALA A 319 -16.17 24.63 -58.06
N ALA A 320 -16.00 24.29 -59.35
CA ALA A 320 -15.19 23.15 -59.79
C ALA A 320 -13.71 23.32 -59.44
N ALA A 321 -13.14 24.51 -59.62
CA ALA A 321 -11.75 24.78 -59.29
C ALA A 321 -11.47 24.67 -57.78
N ILE A 322 -12.41 25.11 -56.94
CA ILE A 322 -12.32 24.95 -55.48
C ILE A 322 -12.46 23.47 -55.10
N ASN A 323 -13.49 22.79 -55.62
CA ASN A 323 -13.75 21.37 -55.33
C ASN A 323 -12.61 20.45 -55.78
N ALA A 324 -11.86 20.81 -56.82
CA ALA A 324 -10.66 20.07 -57.24
C ALA A 324 -9.56 20.03 -56.18
N GLN A 325 -9.53 20.99 -55.24
CA GLN A 325 -8.59 21.03 -54.12
C GLN A 325 -9.15 20.44 -52.82
N TYR A 326 -10.35 19.84 -52.82
CA TYR A 326 -11.02 19.31 -51.62
C TYR A 326 -10.12 18.39 -50.78
N ASN A 327 -9.35 17.50 -51.41
CA ASN A 327 -8.46 16.58 -50.68
C ASN A 327 -7.31 17.28 -49.93
N LYS A 328 -7.00 18.54 -50.25
CA LYS A 328 -5.97 19.35 -49.57
C LYS A 328 -6.57 20.35 -48.59
N THR A 329 -7.73 20.93 -48.93
CA THR A 329 -8.36 22.02 -48.17
C THR A 329 -9.50 21.55 -47.25
N GLY A 330 -10.13 20.41 -47.53
CA GLY A 330 -11.36 19.96 -46.87
C GLY A 330 -12.61 20.79 -47.20
N VAL A 331 -12.48 21.85 -48.01
CA VAL A 331 -13.55 22.80 -48.32
C VAL A 331 -14.27 22.40 -49.60
N GLN A 332 -15.59 22.29 -49.52
CA GLN A 332 -16.49 22.06 -50.65
C GLN A 332 -17.21 23.36 -51.02
N ALA A 333 -17.28 23.66 -52.31
CA ALA A 333 -18.08 24.74 -52.86
C ALA A 333 -19.41 24.19 -53.41
N GLU A 334 -20.52 24.69 -52.89
CA GLU A 334 -21.88 24.34 -53.28
C GLU A 334 -22.62 25.55 -53.86
N ILE A 335 -23.40 25.34 -54.92
CA ILE A 335 -24.22 26.39 -55.52
C ILE A 335 -25.64 26.26 -54.94
N SER A 336 -26.10 27.28 -54.21
CA SER A 336 -27.39 27.25 -53.51
C SER A 336 -28.12 28.61 -53.59
N ASN A 337 -29.39 28.65 -53.16
CA ASN A 337 -30.18 29.88 -52.99
C ASN A 337 -30.17 30.87 -54.18
N GLY A 338 -30.51 30.39 -55.38
CA GLY A 338 -30.64 31.25 -56.57
C GLY A 338 -29.29 31.67 -57.17
N ASN A 339 -28.44 30.69 -57.50
CA ASN A 339 -27.13 30.86 -58.15
C ASN A 339 -26.07 31.62 -57.33
N LYS A 340 -26.04 31.42 -56.01
CA LYS A 340 -24.98 31.92 -55.12
C LYS A 340 -24.02 30.82 -54.71
N LEU A 341 -22.75 31.16 -54.47
CA LEU A 341 -21.72 30.19 -54.09
C LEU A 341 -21.61 30.14 -52.56
N THR A 342 -21.62 28.95 -51.98
CA THR A 342 -21.44 28.75 -50.54
C THR A 342 -20.28 27.80 -50.31
N LEU A 343 -19.35 28.18 -49.45
CA LEU A 343 -18.25 27.31 -49.03
C LEU A 343 -18.65 26.58 -47.77
N ILE A 344 -18.42 25.27 -47.73
CA ILE A 344 -18.76 24.39 -46.62
C ILE A 344 -17.54 23.51 -46.33
N ASN A 345 -17.06 23.53 -45.10
CA ASN A 345 -16.14 22.54 -44.56
C ASN A 345 -16.81 21.83 -43.39
N ARG A 346 -16.97 20.51 -43.50
CA ARG A 346 -17.51 19.68 -42.41
C ARG A 346 -16.50 19.36 -41.33
N ASN A 347 -15.23 19.74 -41.52
CA ASN A 347 -14.11 19.50 -40.61
C ASN A 347 -13.89 18.01 -40.26
N ASN A 348 -14.48 17.09 -41.02
CA ASN A 348 -14.47 15.64 -40.77
C ASN A 348 -13.39 14.88 -41.55
N SER A 349 -12.64 15.58 -42.40
CA SER A 349 -11.59 15.01 -43.24
C SER A 349 -10.22 15.55 -42.84
N GLY A 350 -9.19 14.72 -43.01
CA GLY A 350 -7.80 15.06 -42.68
C GLY A 350 -7.52 15.24 -41.18
N THR A 351 -6.25 15.48 -40.86
CA THR A 351 -5.74 15.61 -39.47
C THR A 351 -4.84 16.84 -39.28
N ILE A 352 -4.63 17.62 -40.36
CA ILE A 352 -3.79 18.81 -40.41
C ILE A 352 -4.63 20.09 -40.52
N ALA A 353 -4.05 21.23 -40.14
CA ALA A 353 -4.72 22.54 -40.16
C ALA A 353 -5.31 22.92 -41.53
N SER A 354 -4.66 22.59 -42.65
CA SER A 354 -5.16 22.94 -43.99
C SER A 354 -6.50 22.30 -44.34
N THR A 355 -6.88 21.22 -43.66
CA THR A 355 -8.15 20.50 -43.89
C THR A 355 -9.30 20.99 -43.00
N LYS A 356 -9.03 21.94 -42.10
CA LYS A 356 -9.95 22.43 -41.07
C LYS A 356 -10.34 23.87 -41.36
N ASN A 357 -11.55 24.24 -40.93
CA ASN A 357 -12.11 25.59 -41.03
C ASN A 357 -12.15 26.11 -42.48
N ILE A 358 -12.51 27.38 -42.66
CA ILE A 358 -12.44 28.08 -43.93
C ILE A 358 -11.62 29.36 -43.74
N HIS A 359 -10.43 29.38 -44.34
CA HIS A 359 -9.55 30.53 -44.46
C HIS A 359 -9.43 30.89 -45.94
N LEU A 360 -10.26 31.83 -46.39
CA LEU A 360 -10.21 32.31 -47.76
C LEU A 360 -9.54 33.68 -47.79
N THR A 361 -8.43 33.77 -48.52
CA THR A 361 -7.79 35.04 -48.87
C THR A 361 -7.92 35.25 -50.37
N VAL A 362 -8.53 36.36 -50.77
CA VAL A 362 -8.67 36.77 -52.16
C VAL A 362 -7.52 37.70 -52.53
N ASN A 363 -6.75 37.35 -53.57
CA ASN A 363 -5.62 38.16 -54.03
C ASN A 363 -6.10 39.25 -55.01
N GLY A 364 -5.30 40.31 -55.16
CA GLY A 364 -5.71 41.51 -55.94
C GLY A 364 -5.97 41.31 -57.44
N ASN A 365 -5.61 40.15 -58.00
CA ASN A 365 -5.88 39.81 -59.40
C ASN A 365 -7.18 39.00 -59.60
N ASP A 366 -7.92 38.72 -58.54
CA ASP A 366 -9.18 37.98 -58.61
C ASP A 366 -10.31 38.84 -59.21
N GLY A 367 -11.06 38.26 -60.15
CA GLY A 367 -12.21 38.90 -60.80
C GLY A 367 -13.54 38.16 -60.58
N THR A 368 -13.61 37.24 -59.61
CA THR A 368 -14.76 36.33 -59.45
C THR A 368 -15.86 36.89 -58.54
N GLY A 369 -15.56 37.91 -57.73
CA GLY A 369 -16.51 38.49 -56.76
C GLY A 369 -16.47 37.83 -55.38
N LEU A 370 -15.55 36.89 -55.15
CA LEU A 370 -15.25 36.36 -53.83
C LEU A 370 -14.70 37.45 -52.90
N ARG A 371 -14.90 37.25 -51.60
CA ARG A 371 -14.38 38.14 -50.55
C ARG A 371 -13.60 37.30 -49.56
N SER A 372 -12.50 37.85 -49.04
CA SER A 372 -11.74 37.18 -47.98
C SER A 372 -12.63 36.98 -46.76
N THR A 373 -12.63 35.77 -46.21
CA THR A 373 -13.40 35.42 -45.00
C THR A 373 -12.64 34.37 -44.19
N LYS A 374 -12.79 34.44 -42.87
CA LYS A 374 -12.22 33.50 -41.91
C LYS A 374 -13.34 32.97 -41.04
N ILE A 375 -13.70 31.70 -41.23
CA ILE A 375 -14.79 31.03 -40.50
C ILE A 375 -14.17 29.89 -39.71
N ILE A 376 -14.13 30.06 -38.39
CA ILE A 376 -13.52 29.12 -37.46
C ILE A 376 -14.62 28.46 -36.65
N THR A 377 -14.73 27.14 -36.79
CA THR A 377 -15.67 26.31 -36.04
C THR A 377 -15.00 25.09 -35.41
N ALA A 378 -13.70 24.89 -35.66
CA ALA A 378 -12.88 23.81 -35.13
C ALA A 378 -11.58 24.32 -34.51
N TYR A 379 -11.20 23.72 -33.38
CA TYR A 379 -10.03 24.08 -32.58
C TYR A 379 -9.15 22.88 -32.27
N GLN A 380 -7.87 23.14 -31.99
CA GLN A 380 -6.88 22.13 -31.60
C GLN A 380 -6.82 22.03 -30.08
N TYR A 381 -6.96 20.82 -29.55
CA TYR A 381 -6.74 20.52 -28.13
C TYR A 381 -5.49 19.67 -28.02
N THR A 382 -4.44 20.23 -27.42
CA THR A 382 -3.13 19.60 -27.31
C THR A 382 -2.77 19.33 -25.85
N TYR A 383 -2.30 18.12 -25.58
CA TYR A 383 -1.85 17.72 -24.26
C TYR A 383 -0.46 18.31 -23.93
N THR A 384 -0.30 18.70 -22.66
CA THR A 384 0.97 19.04 -22.04
C THR A 384 1.06 18.42 -20.67
N SER A 385 2.22 17.88 -20.31
CA SER A 385 2.49 17.31 -18.99
C SER A 385 2.66 18.35 -17.88
N SER A 386 2.80 19.63 -18.25
CA SER A 386 2.86 20.75 -17.30
C SER A 386 1.51 21.44 -17.23
N GLN A 387 0.97 21.52 -16.00
CA GLN A 387 -0.31 22.17 -15.72
C GLN A 387 -0.36 23.58 -16.32
N THR A 388 -1.43 23.86 -17.06
CA THR A 388 -1.66 25.12 -17.75
C THR A 388 -3.15 25.34 -17.93
N ASN A 389 -3.55 26.60 -18.04
CA ASN A 389 -4.90 26.94 -18.48
C ASN A 389 -4.90 27.12 -20.00
N ALA A 390 -6.01 26.75 -20.64
CA ALA A 390 -6.18 26.97 -22.07
C ALA A 390 -6.30 28.47 -22.36
N VAL A 391 -5.68 28.92 -23.46
CA VAL A 391 -5.85 30.29 -23.96
C VAL A 391 -6.92 30.26 -25.04
N HIS A 392 -8.00 31.01 -24.80
CA HIS A 392 -9.15 31.06 -25.69
C HIS A 392 -9.13 32.31 -26.58
N GLY A 393 -9.61 32.15 -27.81
CA GLY A 393 -9.70 33.21 -28.81
C GLY A 393 -10.20 32.72 -30.15
N TYR A 394 -10.70 33.64 -30.98
CA TYR A 394 -11.11 33.36 -32.36
C TYR A 394 -9.90 33.21 -33.30
N ASP A 395 -9.04 32.25 -32.96
CA ASP A 395 -7.82 31.92 -33.68
C ASP A 395 -7.49 30.44 -33.49
N ASP A 396 -7.54 29.69 -34.59
CA ASP A 396 -7.26 28.25 -34.66
C ASP A 396 -5.77 27.92 -34.81
N THR A 397 -4.92 28.94 -34.92
CA THR A 397 -3.46 28.79 -34.88
C THR A 397 -2.92 28.62 -33.47
N ILE A 398 -3.69 29.04 -32.46
CA ILE A 398 -3.37 28.92 -31.04
C ILE A 398 -3.99 27.63 -30.50
N PRO A 399 -3.22 26.58 -30.21
CA PRO A 399 -3.76 25.36 -29.65
C PRO A 399 -4.22 25.57 -28.21
N ARG A 400 -5.36 24.97 -27.84
CA ARG A 400 -5.85 24.86 -26.47
C ARG A 400 -4.99 23.83 -25.74
N LYS A 401 -4.09 24.30 -24.89
CA LYS A 401 -3.23 23.42 -24.09
C LYS A 401 -4.00 22.93 -22.87
N VAL A 402 -4.03 21.61 -22.68
CA VAL A 402 -4.77 20.94 -21.60
C VAL A 402 -3.87 19.92 -20.92
N THR A 403 -4.03 19.75 -19.60
CA THR A 403 -3.26 18.76 -18.82
C THR A 403 -4.21 17.72 -18.22
N THR A 404 -5.25 18.19 -17.55
CA THR A 404 -6.20 17.33 -16.83
C THR A 404 -7.50 17.12 -17.61
N THR A 405 -8.30 16.16 -17.14
CA THR A 405 -9.65 15.93 -17.62
C THR A 405 -10.56 17.15 -17.45
N GLU A 406 -10.34 17.94 -16.39
CA GLU A 406 -11.07 19.18 -16.15
C GLU A 406 -10.66 20.27 -17.15
N ASP A 407 -9.35 20.47 -17.38
CA ASP A 407 -8.87 21.46 -18.35
C ASP A 407 -9.46 21.21 -19.74
N LEU A 408 -9.57 19.93 -20.15
CA LEU A 408 -10.19 19.56 -21.43
C LEU A 408 -11.70 19.82 -21.44
N ARG A 409 -12.39 19.47 -20.34
CA ARG A 409 -13.84 19.69 -20.19
C ARG A 409 -14.18 21.17 -20.30
N GLU A 410 -13.51 21.99 -19.50
CA GLU A 410 -13.68 23.45 -19.45
C GLU A 410 -13.36 24.07 -20.81
N ALA A 411 -12.20 23.72 -21.40
CA ALA A 411 -11.79 24.30 -22.66
C ALA A 411 -12.77 23.97 -23.80
N MET A 412 -13.30 22.73 -23.82
CA MET A 412 -14.30 22.35 -24.81
C MET A 412 -15.63 23.07 -24.63
N GLN A 413 -16.04 23.31 -23.38
CA GLN A 413 -17.26 24.06 -23.09
C GLN A 413 -17.12 25.53 -23.46
N GLU A 414 -16.01 26.17 -23.11
CA GLU A 414 -15.76 27.58 -23.40
C GLU A 414 -15.73 27.84 -24.92
N ASP A 415 -15.03 26.99 -25.69
CA ASP A 415 -15.01 27.15 -27.15
C ASP A 415 -16.39 26.92 -27.78
N ALA A 416 -17.15 25.91 -27.33
CA ALA A 416 -18.50 25.65 -27.84
C ALA A 416 -19.46 26.82 -27.57
N ARG A 417 -19.33 27.49 -26.42
CA ARG A 417 -20.20 28.60 -26.00
C ARG A 417 -19.85 29.90 -26.70
N ASN A 418 -18.56 30.23 -26.81
CA ASN A 418 -18.12 31.62 -26.96
C ASN A 418 -17.20 31.90 -28.16
N HIS A 419 -16.71 30.86 -28.85
CA HIS A 419 -15.67 31.01 -29.87
C HIS A 419 -16.00 30.36 -31.22
N VAL A 420 -17.23 29.91 -31.45
CA VAL A 420 -17.61 29.23 -32.69
C VAL A 420 -18.46 30.14 -33.56
N ASP A 421 -18.09 30.32 -34.83
CA ASP A 421 -18.88 31.11 -35.78
C ASP A 421 -20.05 30.26 -36.31
N TYR A 422 -21.21 30.41 -35.67
CA TYR A 422 -22.41 29.65 -36.01
C TYR A 422 -23.17 30.26 -37.19
N ASN A 423 -23.06 31.56 -37.39
CA ASN A 423 -23.81 32.29 -38.41
C ASN A 423 -23.06 32.37 -39.77
N GLY A 424 -21.74 32.16 -39.78
CA GLY A 424 -20.91 32.10 -40.98
C GLY A 424 -20.47 33.44 -41.56
N ASP A 425 -20.56 34.53 -40.78
CA ASP A 425 -20.19 35.89 -41.18
C ASP A 425 -18.68 36.17 -41.05
N GLY A 426 -17.93 35.28 -40.40
CA GLY A 426 -16.49 35.36 -40.19
C GLY A 426 -16.07 36.30 -39.06
N ILE A 427 -17.01 36.74 -38.21
CA ILE A 427 -16.79 37.73 -37.15
C ILE A 427 -17.37 37.22 -35.82
N ILE A 428 -16.50 36.86 -34.87
CA ILE A 428 -16.95 36.66 -33.49
C ILE A 428 -17.01 37.98 -32.74
N LYS A 429 -18.23 38.40 -32.41
CA LYS A 429 -18.52 39.55 -31.57
C LYS A 429 -18.37 39.17 -30.10
N ASN A 430 -17.15 38.88 -29.64
CA ASN A 430 -16.85 38.57 -28.23
C ASN A 430 -15.64 39.35 -27.68
N SER A 431 -15.37 40.55 -28.20
CA SER A 431 -14.44 41.51 -27.58
C SER A 431 -15.19 42.49 -26.67
N THR A 432 -14.52 43.37 -25.93
CA THR A 432 -15.11 44.30 -24.96
C THR A 432 -16.25 45.20 -25.49
N THR A 433 -16.35 45.43 -26.81
CA THR A 433 -17.50 46.13 -27.43
C THR A 433 -18.73 45.24 -27.60
N ALA A 434 -18.57 43.92 -27.51
CA ALA A 434 -19.57 42.93 -27.82
C ALA A 434 -20.28 42.32 -26.59
N ALA A 435 -19.68 42.40 -25.40
CA ALA A 435 -20.40 42.17 -24.14
C ALA A 435 -21.61 43.12 -24.01
N ALA A 436 -21.49 44.35 -24.54
CA ALA A 436 -22.59 45.31 -24.61
C ALA A 436 -23.70 44.86 -25.57
N GLU A 437 -23.36 44.24 -26.71
CA GLU A 437 -24.33 43.72 -27.68
C GLU A 437 -25.08 42.50 -27.14
N VAL A 438 -24.37 41.58 -26.48
CA VAL A 438 -24.98 40.43 -25.79
C VAL A 438 -25.91 40.88 -24.68
N THR A 439 -25.49 41.87 -23.88
CA THR A 439 -26.33 42.48 -22.83
C THR A 439 -27.58 43.13 -23.43
N LEU A 440 -27.43 43.78 -24.59
CA LEU A 440 -28.54 44.42 -25.31
C LEU A 440 -29.52 43.39 -25.86
N VAL A 441 -29.06 42.28 -26.43
CA VAL A 441 -29.94 41.21 -26.90
C VAL A 441 -30.62 40.50 -25.73
N LYS A 442 -29.92 40.26 -24.61
CA LYS A 442 -30.51 39.74 -23.36
C LYS A 442 -31.59 40.66 -22.81
N ALA A 443 -31.34 41.97 -22.81
CA ALA A 443 -32.35 42.96 -22.40
C ALA A 443 -33.57 42.94 -23.35
N ALA A 444 -33.37 42.71 -24.65
CA ALA A 444 -34.46 42.57 -25.61
C ALA A 444 -35.26 41.28 -25.39
N ASN A 445 -34.60 40.16 -25.04
CA ASN A 445 -35.26 38.89 -24.73
C ASN A 445 -36.18 38.97 -23.50
N GLN A 446 -35.96 39.94 -22.61
CA GLN A 446 -36.82 40.20 -21.44
C GLN A 446 -38.05 41.07 -21.75
N THR A 447 -38.19 41.55 -22.99
CA THR A 447 -39.33 42.37 -23.40
C THR A 447 -40.53 41.50 -23.77
N THR A 448 -41.73 42.08 -23.75
CA THR A 448 -42.98 41.35 -24.01
C THR A 448 -43.65 41.73 -25.34
N ASP A 449 -43.16 42.79 -25.99
CA ASP A 449 -43.70 43.33 -27.23
C ASP A 449 -42.63 44.01 -28.11
N GLN A 450 -43.04 44.39 -29.32
CA GLN A 450 -42.16 45.08 -30.29
C GLN A 450 -41.68 46.46 -29.81
N ALA A 451 -42.50 47.20 -29.08
CA ALA A 451 -42.15 48.55 -28.63
C ALA A 451 -41.05 48.51 -27.56
N GLY A 452 -41.13 47.56 -26.64
CA GLY A 452 -40.10 47.26 -25.66
C GLY A 452 -38.80 46.87 -26.32
N ALA A 453 -38.82 45.93 -27.27
CA ALA A 453 -37.62 45.52 -28.00
C ALA A 453 -36.96 46.70 -28.74
N HIS A 454 -37.75 47.55 -29.42
CA HIS A 454 -37.24 48.75 -30.10
C HIS A 454 -36.64 49.79 -29.14
N HIS A 455 -37.20 49.93 -27.94
CA HIS A 455 -36.63 50.80 -26.91
C HIS A 455 -35.23 50.33 -26.50
N VAL A 456 -35.03 49.01 -26.38
CA VAL A 456 -33.74 48.41 -26.06
C VAL A 456 -32.71 48.63 -27.17
N PHE A 457 -33.09 48.51 -28.45
CA PHE A 457 -32.16 48.72 -29.56
C PHE A 457 -31.77 50.19 -29.77
N GLY A 458 -32.69 51.13 -29.49
CA GLY A 458 -32.47 52.56 -29.74
C GLY A 458 -32.27 52.90 -31.22
N THR A 459 -31.67 54.07 -31.50
CA THR A 459 -31.40 54.55 -32.87
C THR A 459 -30.03 54.15 -33.42
N THR A 460 -29.12 53.67 -32.57
CA THR A 460 -27.73 53.36 -32.89
C THR A 460 -27.52 51.91 -33.35
N ASN A 461 -28.43 50.98 -33.01
CA ASN A 461 -28.30 49.55 -33.31
C ASN A 461 -29.21 49.11 -34.46
N ALA A 462 -29.07 49.78 -35.62
CA ALA A 462 -29.94 49.60 -36.78
C ALA A 462 -29.94 48.15 -37.32
N ALA A 463 -28.83 47.41 -37.22
CA ALA A 463 -28.74 46.02 -37.71
C ALA A 463 -29.70 45.08 -36.95
N TYR A 464 -29.70 45.12 -35.62
CA TYR A 464 -30.59 44.32 -34.77
C TYR A 464 -32.05 44.72 -34.96
N LYS A 465 -32.32 46.02 -35.03
CA LYS A 465 -33.67 46.52 -35.29
C LYS A 465 -34.20 46.04 -36.65
N ASN A 466 -33.38 46.13 -37.71
CA ASN A 466 -33.77 45.71 -39.06
C ASN A 466 -34.01 44.19 -39.12
N ALA A 467 -33.17 43.38 -38.47
CA ALA A 467 -33.35 41.93 -38.41
C ALA A 467 -34.63 41.55 -37.65
N TYR A 468 -34.86 42.18 -36.49
CA TYR A 468 -36.08 42.01 -35.71
C TYR A 468 -37.32 42.37 -36.55
N ASP A 469 -37.33 43.56 -37.16
CA ASP A 469 -38.48 44.06 -37.92
C ASP A 469 -38.77 43.19 -39.13
N LYS A 470 -37.73 42.75 -39.86
CA LYS A 470 -37.88 41.84 -40.99
C LYS A 470 -38.54 40.52 -40.57
N ALA A 471 -38.06 39.89 -39.49
CA ALA A 471 -38.63 38.63 -39.01
C ALA A 471 -40.06 38.80 -38.48
N TYR A 472 -40.32 39.93 -37.80
CA TYR A 472 -41.64 40.29 -37.30
C TYR A 472 -42.66 40.50 -38.45
N THR A 473 -42.24 41.09 -39.57
CA THR A 473 -43.09 41.26 -40.76
C THR A 473 -43.30 39.97 -41.53
N ASP A 474 -42.24 39.16 -41.69
CA ASP A 474 -42.27 37.93 -42.48
C ASP A 474 -43.07 36.81 -41.79
N THR A 475 -43.18 36.85 -40.46
CA THR A 475 -43.92 35.85 -39.67
C THR A 475 -45.42 36.14 -39.67
N THR A 476 -46.22 35.11 -39.96
CA THR A 476 -47.69 35.15 -39.83
C THR A 476 -48.10 34.56 -38.48
N GLY A 477 -49.09 35.16 -37.79
CA GLY A 477 -49.52 34.72 -36.45
C GLY A 477 -49.89 35.85 -35.50
N THR A 478 -50.06 35.50 -34.22
CA THR A 478 -50.34 36.46 -33.13
C THR A 478 -49.16 37.41 -32.90
N ALA A 479 -49.40 38.56 -32.27
CA ALA A 479 -48.32 39.51 -31.94
C ALA A 479 -47.20 38.86 -31.10
N SER A 480 -47.55 37.93 -30.21
CA SER A 480 -46.59 37.16 -29.41
C SER A 480 -45.73 36.21 -30.28
N GLN A 481 -46.33 35.55 -31.28
CA GLN A 481 -45.58 34.69 -32.22
C GLN A 481 -44.63 35.50 -33.11
N LYS A 482 -45.07 36.68 -33.57
CA LYS A 482 -44.23 37.59 -34.35
C LYS A 482 -43.09 38.18 -33.51
N HIS A 483 -43.39 38.54 -32.26
CA HIS A 483 -42.38 39.01 -31.30
C HIS A 483 -41.33 37.94 -31.04
N ALA A 484 -41.75 36.70 -30.75
CA ALA A 484 -40.85 35.57 -30.59
C ALA A 484 -39.98 35.33 -31.83
N ALA A 485 -40.54 35.46 -33.04
CA ALA A 485 -39.76 35.37 -34.28
C ALA A 485 -38.75 36.52 -34.45
N GLY A 486 -39.11 37.73 -34.04
CA GLY A 486 -38.19 38.88 -33.98
C GLY A 486 -37.03 38.66 -33.01
N LEU A 487 -37.31 38.14 -31.81
CA LEU A 487 -36.30 37.78 -30.81
C LEU A 487 -35.39 36.64 -31.30
N ALA A 488 -35.96 35.63 -31.96
CA ALA A 488 -35.17 34.56 -32.57
C ALA A 488 -34.21 35.08 -33.65
N ALA A 489 -34.63 36.07 -34.45
CA ALA A 489 -33.80 36.65 -35.50
C ALA A 489 -32.61 37.47 -34.96
N ILE A 490 -32.78 38.20 -33.86
CA ILE A 490 -31.66 38.92 -33.21
C ILE A 490 -30.72 37.95 -32.48
N ASN A 491 -31.25 36.90 -31.85
CA ASN A 491 -30.46 35.83 -31.23
C ASN A 491 -29.62 35.10 -32.28
N ALA A 492 -30.12 34.97 -33.51
CA ALA A 492 -29.39 34.37 -34.63
C ALA A 492 -28.12 35.16 -35.05
N LEU A 493 -28.06 36.48 -34.78
CA LEU A 493 -26.93 37.36 -35.15
C LEU A 493 -25.75 37.35 -34.16
N ILE A 494 -25.93 36.67 -33.02
CA ILE A 494 -24.91 36.51 -31.98
C ILE A 494 -24.40 35.06 -32.03
N ASP A 495 -23.09 34.90 -32.07
CA ASP A 495 -22.39 33.61 -32.10
C ASP A 495 -22.07 33.11 -30.68
N ILE A 496 -23.11 33.08 -29.84
CA ILE A 496 -23.07 32.47 -28.52
C ILE A 496 -24.01 31.27 -28.53
N ASN A 497 -23.63 30.24 -27.80
CA ASN A 497 -24.47 29.08 -27.49
C ASN A 497 -24.35 28.75 -26.00
N ASP A 498 -25.00 29.54 -25.15
CA ASP A 498 -24.83 29.51 -23.69
C ASP A 498 -25.46 28.27 -23.01
N GLY A 499 -26.33 27.54 -23.70
CA GLY A 499 -26.92 26.29 -23.21
C GLY A 499 -25.90 25.15 -23.07
N VAL A 500 -24.84 25.09 -23.90
CA VAL A 500 -23.97 23.91 -24.00
C VAL A 500 -23.33 23.55 -22.66
N LYS A 501 -23.46 22.30 -22.23
CA LYS A 501 -22.81 21.77 -21.02
C LYS A 501 -21.91 20.59 -21.37
N PHE A 502 -20.70 20.60 -20.83
CA PHE A 502 -19.82 19.44 -20.79
C PHE A 502 -19.64 19.01 -19.34
N THR A 503 -19.93 17.74 -19.06
CA THR A 503 -19.74 17.11 -17.73
C THR A 503 -19.00 15.79 -17.89
N VAL A 504 -18.55 15.19 -16.79
CA VAL A 504 -18.05 13.81 -16.75
C VAL A 504 -18.90 13.01 -15.78
N ASN A 505 -19.46 11.89 -16.25
CA ASN A 505 -20.33 11.06 -15.43
C ASN A 505 -19.55 10.05 -14.56
N ASN A 506 -20.26 9.40 -13.65
CA ASN A 506 -19.69 8.36 -12.76
C ASN A 506 -19.18 7.10 -13.48
N ALA A 507 -19.44 6.97 -14.79
CA ALA A 507 -18.90 5.90 -15.64
C ALA A 507 -17.63 6.35 -16.39
N GLY A 508 -17.13 7.57 -16.13
CA GLY A 508 -15.91 8.11 -16.70
C GLY A 508 -16.06 8.54 -18.15
N GLN A 509 -17.24 9.01 -18.55
CA GLN A 509 -17.52 9.48 -19.91
C GLN A 509 -17.79 10.98 -19.91
N TYR A 510 -17.20 11.70 -20.86
CA TYR A 510 -17.60 13.05 -21.18
C TYR A 510 -19.02 13.04 -21.72
N GLN A 511 -19.88 13.88 -21.15
CA GLN A 511 -21.24 14.07 -21.59
C GLN A 511 -21.38 15.45 -22.22
N LEU A 512 -21.94 15.48 -23.42
CA LEU A 512 -22.34 16.70 -24.11
C LEU A 512 -23.85 16.85 -24.02
N GLU A 513 -24.28 17.99 -23.49
CA GLU A 513 -25.67 18.40 -23.49
C GLU A 513 -25.82 19.77 -24.16
N ASN A 514 -26.92 19.96 -24.87
CA ASN A 514 -27.33 21.25 -25.43
C ASN A 514 -28.79 21.49 -25.05
N PRO A 515 -29.08 21.87 -23.79
CA PRO A 515 -30.43 22.18 -23.33
C PRO A 515 -30.97 23.41 -24.07
N SER A 516 -32.27 23.45 -24.34
CA SER A 516 -32.92 24.69 -24.80
C SER A 516 -33.21 25.56 -23.57
N ASN A 517 -32.58 26.73 -23.52
CA ASN A 517 -32.74 27.70 -22.44
C ASN A 517 -33.57 28.93 -22.87
N GLY A 518 -33.98 28.99 -24.15
CA GLY A 518 -34.83 30.05 -24.70
C GLY A 518 -34.08 31.28 -25.24
N GLU A 519 -32.76 31.36 -25.07
CA GLU A 519 -31.92 32.46 -25.55
C GLU A 519 -30.64 31.91 -26.18
N PHE A 520 -30.16 32.47 -27.30
CA PHE A 520 -28.91 32.04 -27.95
C PHE A 520 -28.76 30.53 -28.27
N ASP A 521 -29.85 29.78 -28.30
CA ASP A 521 -29.88 28.36 -28.66
C ASP A 521 -29.34 28.11 -30.09
N LYS A 522 -28.17 27.45 -30.21
CA LYS A 522 -27.59 27.02 -31.52
C LYS A 522 -27.56 25.51 -31.65
N ALA A 523 -27.77 24.99 -32.85
CA ALA A 523 -27.55 23.58 -33.15
C ALA A 523 -26.05 23.29 -33.23
N LEU A 524 -25.62 22.26 -32.51
CA LEU A 524 -24.24 21.76 -32.59
C LEU A 524 -24.12 20.70 -33.68
N TYR A 525 -22.99 20.70 -34.36
CA TYR A 525 -22.53 19.58 -35.18
C TYR A 525 -21.10 19.24 -34.79
N MET A 526 -20.97 18.30 -33.87
CA MET A 526 -19.67 17.91 -33.35
C MET A 526 -18.95 16.96 -34.29
N THR A 527 -17.66 17.18 -34.49
CA THR A 527 -16.79 16.27 -35.25
C THR A 527 -15.39 16.28 -34.67
N THR A 528 -14.88 15.08 -34.38
CA THR A 528 -13.56 14.86 -33.81
C THR A 528 -12.67 14.12 -34.80
N THR A 529 -11.47 14.65 -35.02
CA THR A 529 -10.43 14.03 -35.85
C THR A 529 -9.08 14.06 -35.13
N GLY A 530 -8.18 13.15 -35.52
CA GLY A 530 -6.83 13.15 -34.98
C GLY A 530 -6.07 14.43 -35.33
N LEU A 531 -5.12 14.83 -34.48
CA LEU A 531 -4.19 15.92 -34.75
C LEU A 531 -2.86 15.34 -35.23
N THR A 532 -2.40 15.80 -36.40
CA THR A 532 -1.04 15.53 -36.88
C THR A 532 -0.39 16.82 -37.32
N THR A 533 0.93 16.92 -37.13
CA THR A 533 1.72 18.01 -37.70
C THR A 533 2.89 17.42 -38.47
N GLU A 534 3.13 17.95 -39.67
CA GLU A 534 4.29 17.57 -40.47
C GLU A 534 5.56 18.24 -39.90
N ALA A 535 6.70 17.55 -40.00
CA ALA A 535 7.99 18.14 -39.65
C ALA A 535 8.32 19.28 -40.63
N THR A 536 8.58 20.48 -40.13
CA THR A 536 8.96 21.64 -40.95
C THR A 536 10.40 22.08 -40.63
N GLY A 537 11.26 22.14 -41.66
CA GLY A 537 12.65 22.62 -41.57
C GLY A 537 13.73 21.54 -41.49
N SER A 538 14.96 21.89 -41.88
CA SER A 538 16.15 21.00 -41.91
C SER A 538 16.78 20.74 -40.54
N SER A 539 16.27 21.40 -39.49
CA SER A 539 16.65 21.22 -38.10
C SER A 539 15.37 20.94 -37.33
N ASN A 540 15.31 19.85 -36.55
CA ASN A 540 14.18 19.34 -35.75
C ASN A 540 13.57 20.33 -34.71
N ALA A 541 13.35 21.61 -35.06
CA ALA A 541 12.82 22.64 -34.18
C ALA A 541 11.31 22.45 -33.92
N ASN A 542 10.59 21.83 -34.87
CA ASN A 542 9.19 21.42 -34.72
C ASN A 542 9.09 19.91 -34.99
N ALA A 543 9.06 19.11 -33.93
CA ALA A 543 8.91 17.66 -34.05
C ALA A 543 7.55 17.31 -34.67
N ALA A 544 7.53 16.33 -35.58
CA ALA A 544 6.29 15.80 -36.13
C ALA A 544 5.43 15.21 -35.00
N VAL A 545 4.15 15.58 -34.97
CA VAL A 545 3.17 15.01 -34.04
C VAL A 545 2.38 13.92 -34.77
N SER A 546 2.41 12.70 -34.24
CA SER A 546 1.59 11.59 -34.71
C SER A 546 0.23 11.57 -34.02
N GLU A 547 -0.79 11.10 -34.75
CA GLU A 547 -2.14 10.94 -34.23
C GLU A 547 -2.18 9.97 -33.04
N ASN A 548 -2.97 10.33 -32.01
CA ASN A 548 -3.37 9.40 -30.97
C ASN A 548 -4.75 8.82 -31.30
N VAL A 549 -4.74 7.65 -31.93
CA VAL A 549 -5.98 6.99 -32.41
C VAL A 549 -6.90 6.63 -31.25
N ARG A 550 -6.38 6.30 -30.07
CA ARG A 550 -7.19 5.90 -28.91
C ARG A 550 -8.00 7.07 -28.36
N LEU A 551 -7.33 8.19 -28.07
CA LEU A 551 -8.01 9.43 -27.63
C LEU A 551 -9.03 9.89 -28.68
N THR A 552 -8.62 9.90 -29.95
CA THR A 552 -9.50 10.26 -31.06
C THR A 552 -10.74 9.37 -31.08
N THR A 553 -10.58 8.04 -30.97
CA THR A 553 -11.70 7.09 -30.98
C THR A 553 -12.67 7.32 -29.81
N ILE A 554 -12.15 7.57 -28.61
CA ILE A 554 -12.98 7.81 -27.41
C ILE A 554 -13.83 9.07 -27.59
N MET A 555 -13.22 10.16 -28.05
CA MET A 555 -13.90 11.45 -28.22
C MET A 555 -14.80 11.46 -29.47
N LYS A 556 -14.48 10.66 -30.49
CA LYS A 556 -15.30 10.50 -31.70
C LYS A 556 -16.71 9.98 -31.42
N ALA A 557 -16.94 9.31 -30.28
CA ALA A 557 -18.28 8.91 -29.87
C ALA A 557 -19.25 10.09 -29.66
N LEU A 558 -18.73 11.31 -29.50
CA LEU A 558 -19.52 12.54 -29.43
C LEU A 558 -19.98 13.05 -30.82
N ASP A 559 -19.41 12.54 -31.93
CA ASP A 559 -19.62 13.05 -33.30
C ASP A 559 -21.08 12.99 -33.76
N GLY A 560 -21.55 14.10 -34.34
CA GLY A 560 -22.86 14.22 -34.99
C GLY A 560 -23.64 15.46 -34.55
N ALA A 561 -24.87 15.58 -35.07
CA ALA A 561 -25.75 16.71 -34.77
C ALA A 561 -26.37 16.58 -33.37
N LEU A 562 -26.41 17.69 -32.63
CA LEU A 562 -27.13 17.85 -31.37
C LEU A 562 -27.87 19.19 -31.36
N SER A 563 -29.16 19.13 -31.67
CA SER A 563 -30.04 20.31 -31.59
C SER A 563 -30.40 20.65 -30.14
N PRO A 564 -30.75 21.91 -29.82
CA PRO A 564 -31.22 22.30 -28.50
C PRO A 564 -32.38 21.43 -28.02
N GLY A 565 -32.31 20.96 -26.77
CA GLY A 565 -33.31 20.10 -26.13
C GLY A 565 -33.29 18.62 -26.53
N GLN A 566 -32.33 18.17 -27.34
CA GLN A 566 -32.15 16.75 -27.63
C GLN A 566 -31.41 16.00 -26.50
N ALA A 567 -31.50 14.67 -26.53
CA ALA A 567 -30.82 13.82 -25.58
C ALA A 567 -29.29 14.02 -25.61
N LEU A 568 -28.68 14.05 -24.43
CA LEU A 568 -27.23 14.15 -24.27
C LEU A 568 -26.48 13.02 -24.95
N ARG A 569 -25.20 13.25 -25.24
CA ARG A 569 -24.29 12.30 -25.89
C ARG A 569 -23.11 11.99 -25.00
N ASN A 570 -22.63 10.75 -25.04
CA ASN A 570 -21.52 10.30 -24.20
C ASN A 570 -20.30 9.91 -25.05
N SER A 571 -19.11 10.22 -24.56
CA SER A 571 -17.85 9.69 -25.11
C SER A 571 -17.70 8.19 -24.82
N GLY A 572 -16.62 7.60 -25.36
CA GLY A 572 -16.10 6.34 -24.81
C GLY A 572 -15.72 6.48 -23.33
N LYS A 573 -15.63 5.36 -22.61
CA LYS A 573 -15.22 5.37 -21.19
C LYS A 573 -13.72 5.61 -21.05
N LEU A 574 -13.39 6.50 -20.14
CA LEU A 574 -12.03 6.73 -19.66
C LEU A 574 -11.87 6.09 -18.28
N MET A 575 -10.81 5.33 -18.16
CA MET A 575 -10.49 4.54 -16.98
C MET A 575 -9.13 4.96 -16.43
N MET A 576 -8.92 4.72 -15.15
CA MET A 576 -7.65 4.91 -14.47
C MET A 576 -7.19 3.58 -13.83
N SER A 577 -5.88 3.37 -13.77
CA SER A 577 -5.30 2.23 -13.06
C SER A 577 -5.67 2.31 -11.59
N SER A 578 -6.23 1.23 -11.04
CA SER A 578 -6.61 1.19 -9.63
C SER A 578 -6.39 -0.17 -9.01
N HIS A 579 -6.17 -0.16 -7.70
CA HIS A 579 -6.01 -1.37 -6.91
C HIS A 579 -6.60 -1.15 -5.51
N GLY A 580 -7.24 -2.17 -4.96
CA GLY A 580 -7.83 -2.12 -3.62
C GLY A 580 -7.29 -3.23 -2.74
N SER A 581 -7.13 -2.96 -1.46
CA SER A 581 -6.77 -3.95 -0.45
C SER A 581 -7.54 -3.70 0.84
N THR A 582 -7.90 -4.78 1.53
CA THR A 582 -8.57 -4.70 2.82
C THR A 582 -7.63 -5.22 3.88
N ALA A 583 -7.29 -4.38 4.85
CA ALA A 583 -6.57 -4.76 6.05
C ALA A 583 -7.55 -4.99 7.20
N GLU A 584 -7.17 -5.88 8.12
CA GLU A 584 -7.94 -6.15 9.32
C GLU A 584 -7.20 -5.53 10.50
N ILE A 585 -7.90 -4.79 11.36
CA ILE A 585 -7.33 -4.21 12.58
C ILE A 585 -8.14 -4.67 13.78
N TYR A 586 -7.48 -4.69 14.95
CA TYR A 586 -8.10 -5.02 16.23
C TYR A 586 -8.19 -3.75 17.09
N ASP A 587 -9.32 -3.58 17.76
CA ASP A 587 -9.51 -2.54 18.77
C ASP A 587 -8.99 -2.98 20.16
N SER A 588 -9.08 -2.10 21.16
CA SER A 588 -8.63 -2.38 22.52
C SER A 588 -9.43 -3.49 23.23
N LEU A 589 -10.62 -3.84 22.74
CA LEU A 589 -11.44 -4.95 23.23
C LEU A 589 -11.16 -6.26 22.48
N GLY A 590 -10.38 -6.20 21.39
CA GLY A 590 -10.10 -7.32 20.50
C GLY A 590 -11.18 -7.56 19.46
N SER A 591 -12.10 -6.62 19.25
CA SER A 591 -13.04 -6.70 18.11
C SER A 591 -12.28 -6.40 16.83
N LYS A 592 -12.64 -7.13 15.78
CA LYS A 592 -12.03 -7.02 14.46
C LYS A 592 -12.79 -5.98 13.61
N HIS A 593 -12.04 -5.08 12.98
CA HIS A 593 -12.54 -4.07 12.06
C HIS A 593 -11.81 -4.17 10.73
N THR A 594 -12.49 -3.86 9.63
CA THR A 594 -11.90 -3.87 8.29
C THR A 594 -11.60 -2.44 7.84
N VAL A 595 -10.40 -2.23 7.32
CA VAL A 595 -9.94 -0.97 6.74
C VAL A 595 -9.72 -1.22 5.25
N SER A 596 -10.51 -0.57 4.41
CA SER A 596 -10.38 -0.62 2.96
C SER A 596 -9.43 0.48 2.50
N ILE A 597 -8.41 0.12 1.73
CA ILE A 597 -7.45 1.05 1.15
C ILE A 597 -7.50 0.89 -0.36
N LYS A 598 -7.84 1.96 -1.07
CA LYS A 598 -7.93 2.01 -2.53
C LYS A 598 -6.87 2.98 -3.06
N TRP A 599 -6.14 2.57 -4.08
CA TRP A 599 -5.18 3.39 -4.81
C TRP A 599 -5.64 3.60 -6.24
N ALA A 600 -5.44 4.80 -6.75
CA ALA A 600 -5.73 5.14 -8.14
C ALA A 600 -4.63 6.03 -8.72
N LYS A 601 -4.11 5.71 -9.91
CA LYS A 601 -3.05 6.47 -10.58
C LYS A 601 -3.60 7.79 -11.09
N THR A 602 -3.03 8.90 -10.63
CA THR A 602 -3.52 10.26 -10.94
C THR A 602 -2.60 11.05 -11.87
N GLY A 603 -1.33 10.69 -11.96
CA GLY A 603 -0.37 11.39 -12.79
C GLY A 603 1.01 10.73 -12.86
N THR A 604 1.92 11.41 -13.56
CA THR A 604 3.35 11.07 -13.57
C THR A 604 4.17 12.28 -13.15
N THR A 605 5.33 12.01 -12.54
CA THR A 605 6.26 13.06 -12.14
C THR A 605 7.28 13.33 -13.23
N ASN A 606 7.79 14.56 -13.27
CA ASN A 606 8.84 14.97 -14.21
C ASN A 606 10.11 14.09 -14.11
N ASP A 607 10.36 13.50 -12.94
CA ASP A 607 11.50 12.63 -12.68
C ASP A 607 11.29 11.18 -13.21
N GLY A 608 10.17 10.89 -13.87
CA GLY A 608 9.85 9.59 -14.44
C GLY A 608 9.14 8.61 -13.50
N GLY A 609 8.70 9.06 -12.32
CA GLY A 609 7.91 8.28 -11.37
C GLY A 609 6.39 8.43 -11.55
N THR A 610 5.61 7.65 -10.81
CA THR A 610 4.13 7.71 -10.84
C THR A 610 3.55 8.30 -9.56
N GLU A 611 2.43 9.00 -9.69
CA GLU A 611 1.65 9.53 -8.58
C GLU A 611 0.30 8.81 -8.48
N TRP A 612 -0.08 8.50 -7.25
CA TRP A 612 -1.31 7.78 -6.93
C TRP A 612 -2.06 8.49 -5.81
N SER A 613 -3.37 8.60 -5.97
CA SER A 613 -4.29 8.95 -4.89
C SER A 613 -4.57 7.71 -4.05
N MET A 614 -4.66 7.89 -2.73
CA MET A 614 -5.01 6.87 -1.76
C MET A 614 -6.27 7.28 -1.02
N ILE A 615 -7.20 6.34 -0.88
CA ILE A 615 -8.42 6.51 -0.09
C ILE A 615 -8.47 5.39 0.94
N ILE A 616 -8.51 5.76 2.22
CA ILE A 616 -8.66 4.85 3.34
C ILE A 616 -10.08 5.02 3.87
N GLN A 617 -10.83 3.93 3.96
CA GLN A 617 -12.21 3.93 4.39
C GLN A 617 -12.48 2.83 5.42
N VAL A 618 -13.28 3.17 6.44
CA VAL A 618 -13.82 2.21 7.42
C VAL A 618 -15.35 2.14 7.36
N PRO A 619 -15.97 0.99 7.68
CA PRO A 619 -17.42 0.91 7.84
C PRO A 619 -17.93 1.76 9.00
N GLU A 620 -19.09 2.40 8.83
CA GLU A 620 -19.81 3.04 9.94
C GLU A 620 -20.22 1.98 10.98
N PRO A 621 -20.20 2.28 12.30
CA PRO A 621 -20.08 3.60 12.94
C PRO A 621 -18.64 4.05 13.26
N ALA A 622 -17.61 3.37 12.75
CA ALA A 622 -16.23 3.73 13.03
C ALA A 622 -15.84 5.07 12.38
N LYS A 623 -14.92 5.80 13.02
CA LYS A 623 -14.41 7.09 12.58
C LYS A 623 -12.90 7.07 12.46
N ILE A 624 -12.39 7.74 11.43
CA ILE A 624 -10.96 7.94 11.17
C ILE A 624 -10.60 9.40 10.89
N ASN A 625 -11.53 10.19 10.37
CA ASN A 625 -11.31 11.60 10.05
C ASN A 625 -11.80 12.51 11.18
N TYR A 626 -10.92 13.40 11.62
CA TYR A 626 -11.15 14.36 12.71
C TYR A 626 -10.87 15.81 12.29
N SER A 627 -10.60 16.05 11.00
CA SER A 627 -10.31 17.38 10.47
C SER A 627 -11.53 18.31 10.50
N GLY A 628 -12.75 17.74 10.50
CA GLY A 628 -14.00 18.48 10.32
C GLY A 628 -14.38 18.71 8.86
N GLU A 629 -13.52 18.29 7.91
CA GLU A 629 -13.76 18.38 6.48
C GLU A 629 -13.96 16.98 5.88
N GLY A 630 -15.05 16.78 5.12
CA GLY A 630 -15.39 15.49 4.51
C GLY A 630 -16.03 14.46 5.46
N PRO A 631 -16.26 13.22 4.99
CA PRO A 631 -16.88 12.16 5.79
C PRO A 631 -15.99 11.68 6.96
N ASP A 632 -16.60 11.40 8.11
CA ASP A 632 -15.89 10.94 9.33
C ASP A 632 -15.17 9.59 9.15
N ASN A 633 -15.60 8.77 8.18
CA ASN A 633 -15.11 7.41 7.96
C ASN A 633 -14.13 7.27 6.79
N VAL A 634 -13.63 8.38 6.23
CA VAL A 634 -12.73 8.40 5.08
C VAL A 634 -11.57 9.35 5.29
N ILE A 635 -10.37 8.92 4.92
CA ILE A 635 -9.18 9.78 4.80
C ILE A 635 -8.62 9.64 3.39
N THR A 636 -8.23 10.76 2.78
CA THR A 636 -7.45 10.78 1.53
C THR A 636 -5.96 10.92 1.80
N GLY A 637 -5.18 10.46 0.85
CA GLY A 637 -3.74 10.47 0.88
C GLY A 637 -3.14 10.41 -0.52
N SER A 638 -1.82 10.44 -0.60
CA SER A 638 -1.08 10.36 -1.84
C SER A 638 0.13 9.44 -1.70
N LEU A 639 0.51 8.78 -2.80
CA LEU A 639 1.74 8.01 -2.93
C LEU A 639 2.50 8.51 -4.15
N ARG A 640 3.82 8.59 -4.00
CA ARG A 640 4.74 8.89 -5.09
C ARG A 640 5.80 7.80 -5.18
N PHE A 641 6.03 7.31 -6.38
CA PHE A 641 7.10 6.35 -6.68
C PHE A 641 8.23 7.03 -7.43
N ASN A 642 9.44 6.49 -7.29
CA ASN A 642 10.60 6.86 -8.10
C ASN A 642 10.54 6.19 -9.48
N ALA A 643 11.38 6.65 -10.42
CA ALA A 643 11.47 6.06 -11.76
C ALA A 643 11.90 4.58 -11.79
N ASN A 644 12.53 4.09 -10.71
CA ASN A 644 12.90 2.69 -10.57
C ASN A 644 11.78 1.80 -9.98
N GLY A 645 10.59 2.37 -9.70
CA GLY A 645 9.46 1.67 -9.09
C GLY A 645 9.48 1.56 -7.57
N SER A 646 10.51 2.10 -6.87
CA SER A 646 10.53 2.15 -5.40
C SER A 646 9.63 3.26 -4.85
N LEU A 647 9.09 3.10 -3.64
CA LEU A 647 8.24 4.13 -3.04
C LEU A 647 9.08 5.32 -2.55
N ALA A 648 8.82 6.50 -3.11
CA ALA A 648 9.51 7.74 -2.76
C ALA A 648 8.93 8.37 -1.50
N SER A 649 7.61 8.50 -1.44
CA SER A 649 6.90 9.10 -0.31
C SER A 649 5.44 8.67 -0.31
N PHE A 650 4.80 8.69 0.86
CA PHE A 650 3.36 8.58 0.98
C PHE A 650 2.83 9.38 2.17
N HIS A 651 1.57 9.77 2.11
CA HIS A 651 0.86 10.47 3.17
C HIS A 651 -0.61 10.02 3.19
N PRO A 652 -1.25 9.86 4.36
CA PRO A 652 -0.64 9.93 5.70
C PRO A 652 0.14 8.65 6.06
N ALA A 653 1.14 8.78 6.94
CA ALA A 653 1.89 7.65 7.50
C ALA A 653 1.19 7.01 8.70
N THR A 654 0.30 7.74 9.36
CA THR A 654 -0.46 7.31 10.53
C THR A 654 -1.89 7.83 10.43
N PHE A 655 -2.85 7.09 10.94
CA PHE A 655 -4.22 7.57 11.12
C PHE A 655 -4.77 7.19 12.48
N THR A 656 -5.66 8.03 13.01
CA THR A 656 -6.35 7.77 14.27
C THR A 656 -7.62 7.00 13.98
N PHE A 657 -7.84 5.89 14.66
CA PHE A 657 -9.01 5.04 14.54
C PHE A 657 -9.84 5.06 15.82
N THR A 658 -11.17 5.18 15.69
CA THR A 658 -12.11 4.95 16.79
C THR A 658 -13.28 4.11 16.29
N ALA A 659 -13.49 2.95 16.92
CA ALA A 659 -14.55 2.03 16.52
C ALA A 659 -15.97 2.44 16.96
N ASN A 660 -16.12 3.35 17.94
CA ASN A 660 -17.42 3.78 18.52
C ASN A 660 -18.31 2.62 19.03
N ASN A 661 -17.70 1.54 19.51
CA ASN A 661 -18.37 0.36 20.05
C ASN A 661 -18.14 0.16 21.57
N GLY A 662 -17.60 1.19 22.25
CA GLY A 662 -17.19 1.12 23.65
C GLY A 662 -15.71 0.77 23.89
N SER A 663 -14.95 0.47 22.83
CA SER A 663 -13.48 0.38 22.91
C SER A 663 -12.83 1.75 23.12
N GLN A 664 -11.54 1.75 23.52
CA GLN A 664 -10.77 2.97 23.71
C GLN A 664 -10.75 3.79 22.42
N ALA A 665 -11.18 5.05 22.51
CA ALA A 665 -11.13 5.98 21.39
C ALA A 665 -9.70 6.48 21.14
N GLY A 666 -9.41 6.85 19.90
CA GLY A 666 -8.14 7.48 19.52
C GLY A 666 -6.97 6.51 19.35
N GLN A 667 -7.21 5.29 18.87
CA GLN A 667 -6.16 4.32 18.57
C GLN A 667 -5.31 4.81 17.38
N ASN A 668 -4.03 5.09 17.59
CA ASN A 668 -3.14 5.50 16.49
C ASN A 668 -2.60 4.27 15.74
N VAL A 669 -2.86 4.19 14.45
CA VAL A 669 -2.42 3.10 13.57
C VAL A 669 -1.40 3.63 12.56
N SER A 670 -0.18 3.10 12.61
CA SER A 670 0.86 3.38 11.63
C SER A 670 0.69 2.53 10.38
N LEU A 671 0.72 3.17 9.22
CA LEU A 671 0.75 2.52 7.92
C LEU A 671 2.21 2.35 7.50
N ASN A 672 2.57 1.14 7.11
CA ASN A 672 3.91 0.83 6.64
C ASN A 672 3.83 0.19 5.25
N PHE A 673 4.08 1.02 4.25
CA PHE A 673 4.13 0.62 2.85
C PHE A 673 5.57 0.48 2.34
N GLY A 674 6.55 0.37 3.23
CA GLY A 674 7.96 0.52 2.88
C GLY A 674 8.32 1.96 2.54
N LEU A 675 9.59 2.36 2.70
CA LEU A 675 10.08 3.68 2.27
C LEU A 675 11.51 3.56 1.76
N GLY A 676 11.85 4.42 0.80
CA GLY A 676 13.19 4.55 0.27
C GLY A 676 13.42 3.72 -0.99
N THR A 677 14.67 3.32 -1.21
CA THR A 677 15.07 2.49 -2.35
C THR A 677 14.85 0.99 -2.11
N ASP A 678 14.37 0.62 -0.93
CA ASP A 678 14.10 -0.76 -0.55
C ASP A 678 12.76 -1.22 -1.11
N PHE A 679 12.74 -2.38 -1.78
CA PHE A 679 11.53 -3.00 -2.34
C PHE A 679 10.77 -3.84 -1.29
N ASN A 680 10.71 -3.35 -0.05
CA ASN A 680 10.17 -4.09 1.10
C ASN A 680 8.66 -3.87 1.34
N GLY A 681 8.02 -2.96 0.60
CA GLY A 681 6.60 -2.64 0.73
C GLY A 681 5.89 -2.50 -0.62
N LEU A 682 5.22 -1.38 -0.86
CA LEU A 682 4.58 -1.08 -2.14
C LEU A 682 5.63 -0.74 -3.20
N THR A 683 5.41 -1.26 -4.40
CA THR A 683 6.24 -1.04 -5.57
C THR A 683 5.37 -0.64 -6.76
N SER A 684 5.96 0.00 -7.76
CA SER A 684 5.26 0.33 -8.99
C SER A 684 6.05 -0.10 -10.23
N PHE A 685 5.76 -1.31 -10.69
CA PHE A 685 6.34 -1.91 -11.89
C PHE A 685 5.30 -2.05 -13.00
N ASP A 686 5.79 -2.25 -14.23
CA ASP A 686 5.01 -2.65 -15.40
C ASP A 686 4.59 -4.12 -15.27
N LYS A 687 3.66 -4.35 -14.36
CA LYS A 687 3.08 -5.64 -14.02
C LYS A 687 1.72 -5.38 -13.36
N ASP A 688 0.79 -6.30 -13.60
CA ASP A 688 -0.46 -6.42 -12.89
C ASP A 688 -0.42 -6.02 -11.41
N SER A 689 -1.32 -5.10 -11.02
CA SER A 689 -1.47 -4.71 -9.62
C SER A 689 -1.85 -5.91 -8.75
N SER A 690 -1.18 -6.10 -7.62
CA SER A 690 -1.45 -7.22 -6.73
C SER A 690 -1.02 -6.93 -5.31
N THR A 691 -1.69 -7.59 -4.36
CA THR A 691 -1.32 -7.56 -2.95
C THR A 691 -0.60 -8.85 -2.60
N GLU A 692 0.69 -8.74 -2.27
CA GLU A 692 1.52 -9.91 -1.92
C GLU A 692 1.30 -10.33 -0.48
N SER A 693 1.24 -9.38 0.45
CA SER A 693 1.03 -9.67 1.87
C SER A 693 0.44 -8.49 2.61
N ILE A 694 -0.43 -8.79 3.57
CA ILE A 694 -0.95 -7.85 4.56
C ILE A 694 -0.64 -8.44 5.94
N SER A 695 -0.06 -7.65 6.83
CA SER A 695 0.20 -8.07 8.21
C SER A 695 -0.01 -6.93 9.19
N GLN A 696 -0.29 -7.28 10.44
CA GLN A 696 -0.59 -6.34 11.52
C GLN A 696 -0.25 -6.97 12.87
N ASP A 697 -0.08 -6.14 13.91
CA ASP A 697 0.47 -6.54 15.21
C ASP A 697 -0.57 -6.77 16.33
N GLY A 698 -1.82 -6.35 16.14
CA GLY A 698 -2.93 -6.54 17.07
C GLY A 698 -3.46 -7.98 17.13
N TYR A 699 -4.17 -8.30 18.20
CA TYR A 699 -4.79 -9.62 18.39
C TYR A 699 -5.91 -9.58 19.43
N THR A 700 -6.84 -10.54 19.31
CA THR A 700 -7.92 -10.72 20.30
C THR A 700 -7.36 -11.22 21.62
N GLY A 701 -8.13 -11.04 22.70
CA GLY A 701 -7.85 -11.76 23.94
C GLY A 701 -7.83 -13.27 23.71
N GLY A 702 -7.02 -13.99 24.48
CA GLY A 702 -6.86 -15.43 24.36
C GLY A 702 -6.62 -16.08 25.70
N THR A 703 -7.06 -17.32 25.85
CA THR A 703 -6.80 -18.18 27.00
C THR A 703 -5.63 -19.10 26.69
N LEU A 704 -4.83 -19.40 27.71
CA LEU A 704 -3.73 -20.35 27.59
C LEU A 704 -4.27 -21.77 27.27
N ARG A 705 -3.77 -22.38 26.19
CA ARG A 705 -4.17 -23.72 25.74
C ARG A 705 -3.12 -24.77 26.05
N ASP A 706 -1.87 -24.49 25.70
CA ASP A 706 -0.77 -25.45 25.82
C ASP A 706 0.54 -24.75 26.19
N ILE A 707 1.51 -25.51 26.73
CA ILE A 707 2.83 -24.97 27.11
C ILE A 707 3.95 -25.84 26.58
N LYS A 708 4.91 -25.19 25.94
CA LYS A 708 6.15 -25.82 25.48
C LYS A 708 7.34 -25.18 26.15
N ILE A 709 8.36 -25.95 26.48
CA ILE A 709 9.65 -25.42 26.94
C ILE A 709 10.67 -25.55 25.79
N ASP A 710 11.45 -24.51 25.55
CA ASP A 710 12.53 -24.52 24.56
C ASP A 710 13.91 -24.88 25.17
N GLU A 711 14.94 -24.96 24.33
CA GLU A 711 16.29 -25.34 24.77
C GLU A 711 16.95 -24.32 25.70
N THR A 712 16.47 -23.07 25.70
CA THR A 712 16.92 -21.98 26.57
C THR A 712 16.24 -22.02 27.95
N GLY A 713 15.35 -22.98 28.17
CA GLY A 713 14.54 -23.09 29.39
C GLY A 713 13.38 -22.10 29.44
N THR A 714 13.04 -21.45 28.32
CA THR A 714 11.89 -20.53 28.24
C THR A 714 10.61 -21.33 28.06
N ILE A 715 9.66 -21.09 28.95
CA ILE A 715 8.33 -21.67 28.97
C ILE A 715 7.42 -20.82 28.09
N ILE A 716 7.11 -21.32 26.91
CA ILE A 716 6.28 -20.67 25.89
C ILE A 716 4.83 -21.18 26.02
N GLY A 717 3.91 -20.28 26.32
CA GLY A 717 2.47 -20.56 26.32
C GLY A 717 1.87 -20.31 24.94
N ALA A 718 1.16 -21.30 24.40
CA ALA A 718 0.33 -21.17 23.20
C ALA A 718 -1.10 -20.81 23.61
N PHE A 719 -1.63 -19.72 23.05
CA PHE A 719 -2.94 -19.18 23.37
C PHE A 719 -3.99 -19.48 22.29
N THR A 720 -5.27 -19.43 22.66
CA THR A 720 -6.39 -19.67 21.75
C THR A 720 -6.52 -18.63 20.63
N ASN A 721 -5.93 -17.43 20.80
CA ASN A 721 -5.82 -16.40 19.77
C ASN A 721 -4.70 -16.66 18.73
N GLY A 722 -4.05 -17.83 18.79
CA GLY A 722 -2.99 -18.23 17.86
C GLY A 722 -1.62 -17.61 18.14
N LYS A 723 -1.50 -16.74 19.17
CA LYS A 723 -0.21 -16.19 19.59
C LYS A 723 0.47 -17.10 20.60
N SER A 724 1.80 -17.02 20.64
CA SER A 724 2.63 -17.71 21.62
C SER A 724 3.51 -16.70 22.33
N PHE A 725 3.53 -16.72 23.65
CA PHE A 725 4.31 -15.80 24.48
C PHE A 725 5.21 -16.58 25.43
N GLY A 726 6.44 -16.12 25.63
CA GLY A 726 7.30 -16.59 26.72
C GLY A 726 6.71 -16.14 28.05
N LEU A 727 6.30 -17.09 28.89
CA LEU A 727 5.65 -16.85 30.18
C LEU A 727 6.65 -16.74 31.33
N ALA A 728 7.69 -17.58 31.29
CA ALA A 728 8.75 -17.61 32.28
C ALA A 728 9.98 -18.31 31.68
N GLN A 729 11.13 -18.16 32.31
CA GLN A 729 12.36 -18.86 31.96
C GLN A 729 12.96 -19.49 33.21
N VAL A 730 13.31 -20.78 33.13
CA VAL A 730 13.91 -21.53 34.25
C VAL A 730 15.34 -21.09 34.48
N ALA A 731 15.70 -20.80 35.74
CA ALA A 731 17.06 -20.44 36.10
C ALA A 731 17.90 -21.67 36.43
N LEU A 732 19.15 -21.68 35.96
CA LEU A 732 20.12 -22.72 36.26
C LEU A 732 21.22 -22.19 37.17
N ALA A 733 21.71 -23.03 38.09
CA ALA A 733 22.87 -22.76 38.92
C ALA A 733 24.04 -23.68 38.56
N THR A 734 25.25 -23.13 38.56
CA THR A 734 26.51 -23.90 38.51
C THR A 734 27.35 -23.58 39.73
N PHE A 735 28.20 -24.51 40.12
CA PHE A 735 29.11 -24.37 41.26
C PHE A 735 30.55 -24.55 40.78
N THR A 736 31.49 -23.97 41.53
CA THR A 736 32.91 -24.18 41.26
C THR A 736 33.30 -25.63 41.58
N ASN A 737 32.71 -26.21 42.64
CA ASN A 737 32.94 -27.60 43.03
C ASN A 737 31.62 -28.34 43.28
N ASN A 738 31.19 -29.14 42.31
CA ASN A 738 29.95 -29.93 42.43
C ASN A 738 30.04 -31.02 43.51
N GLU A 739 31.22 -31.60 43.74
CA GLU A 739 31.40 -32.67 44.73
C GLU A 739 31.26 -32.17 46.17
N GLY A 740 31.45 -30.87 46.39
CA GLY A 740 31.25 -30.21 47.67
C GLY A 740 29.78 -30.00 48.06
N LEU A 741 28.83 -30.29 47.17
CA LEU A 741 27.40 -30.15 47.46
C LEU A 741 26.91 -31.23 48.44
N GLN A 742 26.17 -30.79 49.46
CA GLN A 742 25.56 -31.69 50.43
C GLN A 742 24.20 -32.17 49.92
N SER A 743 23.88 -33.44 50.14
CA SER A 743 22.59 -34.03 49.76
C SER A 743 21.61 -33.89 50.92
N GLU A 744 20.43 -33.31 50.68
CA GLU A 744 19.38 -33.11 51.70
C GLU A 744 18.25 -34.16 51.61
N GLY A 745 18.42 -35.17 50.75
CA GLY A 745 17.39 -36.16 50.44
C GLY A 745 16.48 -35.70 49.30
N GLY A 746 15.57 -36.56 48.81
CA GLY A 746 14.61 -36.19 47.76
C GLY A 746 15.24 -35.70 46.44
N ASN A 747 16.47 -36.13 46.12
CA ASN A 747 17.26 -35.69 44.96
C ASN A 747 17.55 -34.18 44.93
N VAL A 748 17.59 -33.51 46.09
CA VAL A 748 18.02 -32.12 46.20
C VAL A 748 19.37 -31.99 46.92
N PHE A 749 20.08 -30.94 46.54
CA PHE A 749 21.40 -30.57 47.06
C PHE A 749 21.35 -29.19 47.70
N SER A 750 22.10 -29.01 48.77
CA SER A 750 22.36 -27.72 49.44
C SER A 750 23.80 -27.28 49.18
N GLN A 751 24.00 -25.95 49.12
CA GLN A 751 25.32 -25.35 48.98
C GLN A 751 26.09 -25.44 50.31
N THR A 752 27.41 -25.66 50.23
CA THR A 752 28.31 -25.71 51.39
C THR A 752 29.47 -24.74 51.20
N ALA A 753 30.27 -24.53 52.25
CA ALA A 753 31.49 -23.72 52.13
C ALA A 753 32.49 -24.29 51.10
N ASN A 754 32.49 -25.62 50.87
CA ASN A 754 33.42 -26.27 49.95
C ASN A 754 32.90 -26.35 48.50
N SER A 755 31.59 -26.15 48.27
CA SER A 755 31.04 -26.08 46.90
C SER A 755 31.29 -24.73 46.22
N GLY A 756 31.50 -23.68 47.02
CA GLY A 756 31.45 -22.29 46.58
C GLY A 756 30.02 -21.78 46.43
N GLU A 757 29.89 -20.50 46.07
CA GLU A 757 28.60 -19.85 45.83
C GLU A 757 27.95 -20.33 44.52
N ALA A 758 26.62 -20.31 44.48
CA ALA A 758 25.86 -20.65 43.29
C ALA A 758 25.92 -19.53 42.26
N VAL A 759 26.44 -19.83 41.07
CA VAL A 759 26.42 -18.91 39.93
C VAL A 759 25.14 -19.15 39.13
N ILE A 760 24.19 -18.22 39.22
CA ILE A 760 22.87 -18.32 38.59
C ILE A 760 22.87 -17.66 37.22
N GLY A 761 22.16 -18.23 36.25
CA GLY A 761 22.07 -17.69 34.90
C GLY A 761 21.14 -18.51 33.99
N ALA A 762 20.94 -18.02 32.77
CA ALA A 762 20.09 -18.67 31.77
C ALA A 762 20.75 -19.94 31.22
N ALA A 763 19.94 -20.89 30.75
CA ALA A 763 20.44 -22.10 30.11
C ALA A 763 21.23 -21.78 28.82
N GLY A 764 22.27 -22.56 28.54
CA GLY A 764 23.14 -22.38 27.37
C GLY A 764 24.05 -21.15 27.41
N THR A 765 24.16 -20.45 28.54
CA THR A 765 25.05 -19.29 28.71
C THR A 765 26.21 -19.61 29.65
N GLY A 766 27.44 -19.21 29.29
CA GLY A 766 28.65 -19.54 30.04
C GLY A 766 28.87 -21.05 30.14
N ASP A 767 29.18 -21.55 31.34
CA ASP A 767 29.41 -22.98 31.61
C ASP A 767 28.11 -23.78 31.87
N LYS A 768 26.93 -23.19 31.62
CA LYS A 768 25.63 -23.84 31.83
C LYS A 768 25.19 -24.63 30.60
N GLY A 769 24.70 -25.84 30.83
CA GLY A 769 24.08 -26.70 29.83
C GLY A 769 22.75 -26.15 29.33
N THR A 770 22.23 -26.81 28.29
CA THR A 770 20.90 -26.51 27.72
C THR A 770 19.82 -27.35 28.40
N VAL A 771 18.57 -26.93 28.25
CA VAL A 771 17.40 -27.68 28.74
C VAL A 771 16.86 -28.54 27.61
N ALA A 772 16.50 -29.79 27.91
CA ALA A 772 15.78 -30.67 27.01
C ALA A 772 14.37 -30.91 27.58
N ALA A 773 13.35 -30.42 26.89
CA ALA A 773 11.95 -30.60 27.27
C ALA A 773 11.44 -32.01 26.94
N SER A 774 10.41 -32.46 27.66
CA SER A 774 9.82 -33.81 27.54
C SER A 774 10.84 -34.93 27.72
N LYS A 775 11.84 -34.70 28.59
CA LYS A 775 12.88 -35.68 28.90
C LYS A 775 13.20 -35.65 30.38
N LEU A 776 13.60 -36.80 30.91
CA LEU A 776 14.18 -36.94 32.24
C LEU A 776 15.59 -37.51 32.13
N GLU A 777 16.47 -37.07 33.02
CA GLU A 777 17.83 -37.62 33.14
C GLU A 777 17.79 -38.86 34.04
N ALA A 778 18.18 -40.02 33.51
CA ALA A 778 18.31 -41.25 34.28
C ALA A 778 19.49 -41.19 35.27
N SER A 779 19.51 -42.14 36.22
CA SER A 779 20.67 -42.34 37.09
C SER A 779 21.92 -42.61 36.26
N ASN A 780 23.08 -42.12 36.71
CA ASN A 780 24.37 -42.44 36.09
C ASN A 780 25.01 -43.72 36.66
N VAL A 781 24.26 -44.51 37.43
CA VAL A 781 24.70 -45.80 37.96
C VAL A 781 24.74 -46.84 36.83
N ASP A 782 25.92 -47.41 36.57
CA ASP A 782 26.06 -48.59 35.73
C ASP A 782 25.97 -49.86 36.59
N LEU A 783 24.88 -50.60 36.43
CA LEU A 783 24.60 -51.80 37.21
C LEU A 783 25.67 -52.89 37.03
N SER A 784 26.28 -53.00 35.85
CA SER A 784 27.31 -54.01 35.59
C SER A 784 28.56 -53.76 36.42
N ARG A 785 28.95 -52.49 36.50
CA ARG A 785 30.06 -52.04 37.34
C ARG A 785 29.72 -52.21 38.82
N ALA A 786 28.54 -51.75 39.24
CA ALA A 786 28.09 -51.82 40.62
C ALA A 786 28.10 -53.25 41.17
N LEU A 787 27.57 -54.22 40.40
CA LEU A 787 27.56 -55.63 40.79
C LEU A 787 28.96 -56.23 40.85
N THR A 788 29.86 -55.82 39.96
CA THR A 788 31.26 -56.27 39.97
C THR A 788 31.99 -55.72 41.20
N ASP A 789 31.81 -54.44 41.51
CA ASP A 789 32.38 -53.79 42.70
C ASP A 789 31.84 -54.44 43.98
N LEU A 790 30.56 -54.83 44.02
CA LEU A 790 29.99 -55.58 45.15
C LEU A 790 30.69 -56.93 45.37
N ILE A 791 30.99 -57.68 44.30
CA ILE A 791 31.76 -58.94 44.39
C ILE A 791 33.18 -58.68 44.91
N VAL A 792 33.84 -57.62 44.45
CA VAL A 792 35.19 -57.26 44.90
C VAL A 792 35.19 -56.90 46.39
N ILE A 793 34.24 -56.07 46.82
CA ILE A 793 34.10 -55.66 48.22
C ILE A 793 33.76 -56.88 49.10
N GLN A 794 32.89 -57.79 48.62
CA GLN A 794 32.57 -59.04 49.33
C GLN A 794 33.79 -59.94 49.52
N ARG A 795 34.61 -60.13 48.48
CA ARG A 795 35.85 -60.91 48.58
C ARG A 795 36.87 -60.24 49.51
N GLY A 796 36.99 -58.91 49.46
CA GLY A 796 37.84 -58.13 50.36
C GLY A 796 37.41 -58.27 51.83
N PHE A 797 36.10 -58.19 52.10
CA PHE A 797 35.52 -58.43 53.42
C PHE A 797 35.81 -59.85 53.94
N GLN A 798 35.61 -60.87 53.09
CA GLN A 798 35.92 -62.26 53.43
C GLN A 798 37.41 -62.49 53.71
N ALA A 799 38.31 -61.84 52.95
CA ALA A 799 39.75 -61.93 53.15
C ALA A 799 40.17 -61.31 54.50
N ASN A 800 39.63 -60.14 54.84
CA ASN A 800 39.90 -59.49 56.13
C ASN A 800 39.34 -60.29 57.32
N SER A 801 38.17 -60.93 57.15
CA SER A 801 37.62 -61.85 58.14
C SER A 801 38.56 -63.02 58.42
N LYS A 802 39.16 -63.62 57.38
CA LYS A 802 40.18 -64.69 57.56
C LYS A 802 41.44 -64.21 58.27
N THR A 803 41.87 -62.96 58.08
CA THR A 803 43.00 -62.37 58.84
C THR A 803 42.70 -62.27 60.33
N ILE A 804 41.44 -62.02 60.69
CA ILE A 804 40.98 -61.98 62.08
C ILE A 804 40.96 -63.40 62.66
N THR A 805 40.37 -64.38 61.96
CA THR A 805 40.29 -65.76 62.47
C THR A 805 41.67 -66.39 62.66
N THR A 806 42.59 -66.19 61.71
CA THR A 806 43.98 -66.67 61.81
C THR A 806 44.75 -65.97 62.93
N SER A 807 44.54 -64.66 63.13
CA SER A 807 45.12 -63.93 64.26
C SER A 807 44.56 -64.42 65.60
N ASP A 808 43.28 -64.78 65.67
CA ASP A 808 42.63 -65.33 66.87
C ASP A 808 43.10 -66.75 67.20
N GLU A 809 43.22 -67.63 66.21
CA GLU A 809 43.81 -68.97 66.36
C GLU A 809 45.26 -68.89 66.89
N MET A 810 46.06 -67.94 66.39
CA MET A 810 47.42 -67.72 66.90
C MET A 810 47.44 -67.15 68.34
N LEU A 811 46.46 -66.32 68.72
CA LEU A 811 46.34 -65.85 70.10
C LEU A 811 45.91 -66.98 71.04
N ASN A 812 44.99 -67.84 70.60
CA ASN A 812 44.55 -69.02 71.35
C ASN A 812 45.68 -70.03 71.55
N THR A 813 46.50 -70.30 70.53
CA THR A 813 47.70 -71.15 70.69
C THR A 813 48.74 -70.52 71.63
N LEU A 814 48.90 -69.19 71.60
CA LEU A 814 49.77 -68.48 72.55
C LEU A 814 49.25 -68.56 74.00
N LEU A 815 47.93 -68.48 74.19
CA LEU A 815 47.28 -68.67 75.50
C LEU A 815 47.46 -70.10 76.02
N GLN A 816 47.36 -71.10 75.12
CA GLN A 816 47.59 -72.51 75.43
C GLN A 816 49.06 -72.81 75.78
N LEU A 817 50.03 -72.07 75.24
CA LEU A 817 51.47 -72.18 75.59
C LEU A 817 51.78 -71.75 77.04
N LYS A 818 50.87 -71.02 77.69
CA LYS A 818 51.02 -70.58 79.09
C LYS A 818 50.41 -71.58 80.09
N GLN A 819 49.51 -72.45 79.63
CA GLN A 819 49.04 -73.62 80.39
C GLN A 819 50.07 -74.73 80.26
#